data_AF-A0A7V2XZI8-F1
#
_entry.id   AF-A0A7V2XZI8-F1
#
_cell.length_a   1.000
_cell.length_b   1.000
_cell.length_c   1.000
_cell.angle_alpha   90.00
_cell.angle_beta   90.00
_cell.angle_gamma   90.00
#
_symmetry.space_group_name_H-M   'P 1'
#
loop_
_entity.id
_entity.type
_entity.pdbx_description
1 polymer ?
#
loop_
_entity_poly.entity_id
_entity_poly.type
_entity_poly.pdbx_seq_one_letter_code
_entity_poly.pdbx_strand_id
1 'polypeptide(L)'
;MTDLSQGTVDQIVFEAEPEALSEGGKRPISDDHVAHIVQLVRWGQTALAADHLLFPEINPTLVSTVSAVIRQLNILFHVACPKENDREERLREKVQARQQAYEALIEMVLNFYGLESRWLDEEKKGKSLQYILNALAEWENLERQEGPISVASAVVRNWLARMKRVQKGQSMVGKTALRIEGSLDFEKNGVVDFLKKAEREIKDNIYYRMVKEGKCRFGNDYALGLRWLRHLGFEQVSTNPVLAAKAYQDEPGLLRTFRKEVQKHPRYAQWSRDPASHGEEITLFATLLALWDNLHVFRPIFYNLLETSGGGVVSFQLNPNIAHLVEESVRDVFEAFRLASENLLIYDQFLLAGYRIEGEKGRPNMVIKVAATSPAARTITRRINALGFGSNITVDYTVSQEATLLLDEMEGMACALKKGIRPTQLYMTNMGGRLESHLREVKLEEFFGQLREAVGEEKALERIDQLSRVNGTEEKVAKATGYEEKVLAATRFAHGQKTIDEPICEALKDVVSKKALQDWESAIGQSGTLVARRVWGIFFAEKNRERWIAYLVKQKGLTSDQAKLIMDRIHYLPASKRKPFDTFWTLASRNLVHTEFPDHQENVRRMAEGTQFNLKAYEESITHTFSPEILERLYQIEDFRKAYEINPELAEIFKEVGIAEEFGLEGLKDTEWSEFGPVRKTLSEFKNAYDTFQAEMVQEMKKIVTTA
;
A
#
# COMPACT_ATOMS: atom_id res chain seq x y z
N MET A 1 21.31 -8.86 -40.12
CA MET A 1 21.16 -7.39 -40.04
C MET A 1 19.80 -7.17 -39.42
N THR A 2 19.76 -6.60 -38.22
CA THR A 2 18.50 -6.21 -37.56
C THR A 2 18.00 -4.98 -38.31
N ASP A 3 16.84 -5.08 -38.95
CA ASP A 3 16.27 -3.95 -39.69
C ASP A 3 15.87 -2.86 -38.69
N LEU A 4 16.29 -1.61 -38.91
CA LEU A 4 16.02 -0.49 -38.00
C LEU A 4 14.54 -0.10 -38.10
N SER A 5 13.72 -0.75 -37.28
CA SER A 5 12.27 -0.56 -37.26
C SER A 5 11.78 -0.04 -35.91
N GLN A 6 10.59 0.58 -35.89
CA GLN A 6 9.94 0.99 -34.64
C GLN A 6 9.77 -0.20 -33.68
N GLY A 7 9.43 -1.39 -34.19
CA GLY A 7 9.28 -2.59 -33.36
C GLY A 7 10.57 -3.00 -32.67
N THR A 8 11.73 -2.82 -33.32
CA THR A 8 13.04 -3.07 -32.71
C THR A 8 13.34 -2.05 -31.61
N VAL A 9 13.04 -0.76 -31.83
CA VAL A 9 13.19 0.29 -30.82
C VAL A 9 12.30 0.02 -29.61
N ASP A 10 11.02 -0.30 -29.84
CA ASP A 10 10.08 -0.68 -28.79
C ASP A 10 10.66 -1.84 -27.97
N GLN A 11 11.09 -2.93 -28.62
CA GLN A 11 11.67 -4.08 -27.93
C GLN A 11 12.87 -3.70 -27.06
N ILE A 12 13.81 -2.90 -27.57
CA ILE A 12 14.98 -2.44 -26.80
C ILE A 12 14.55 -1.68 -25.55
N VAL A 13 13.56 -0.78 -25.67
CA VAL A 13 13.04 0.02 -24.55
C VAL A 13 12.30 -0.85 -23.53
N PHE A 14 11.48 -1.79 -23.99
CA PHE A 14 10.72 -2.70 -23.12
C PHE A 14 11.60 -3.71 -22.37
N GLU A 15 12.76 -4.08 -22.94
CA GLU A 15 13.70 -5.04 -22.35
C GLU A 15 14.81 -4.39 -21.52
N ALA A 16 14.95 -3.06 -21.56
CA ALA A 16 16.02 -2.36 -20.85
C ALA A 16 15.88 -2.55 -19.32
N GLU A 17 16.99 -2.95 -18.69
CA GLU A 17 17.11 -3.05 -17.24
C GLU A 17 18.24 -2.12 -16.78
N PRO A 18 18.07 -1.39 -15.66
CA PRO A 18 19.14 -0.56 -15.13
C PRO A 18 20.28 -1.43 -14.61
N GLU A 19 21.50 -0.93 -14.74
CA GLU A 19 22.65 -1.61 -14.16
C GLU A 19 22.57 -1.57 -12.63
N ALA A 20 22.99 -2.65 -11.95
CA ALA A 20 22.94 -2.69 -10.49
C ALA A 20 23.93 -1.69 -9.88
N LEU A 21 23.51 -1.03 -8.79
CA LEU A 21 24.34 -0.08 -8.03
C LEU A 21 25.48 -0.78 -7.26
N SER A 22 25.33 -2.06 -6.97
CA SER A 22 26.32 -2.88 -6.25
C SER A 22 27.43 -3.43 -7.16
N GLU A 23 27.27 -3.36 -8.48
CA GLU A 23 28.19 -3.96 -9.45
C GLU A 23 29.35 -3.02 -9.82
N GLY A 24 30.51 -3.59 -10.16
CA GLY A 24 31.61 -2.86 -10.81
C GLY A 24 32.34 -1.80 -9.96
N GLY A 25 32.18 -1.82 -8.63
CA GLY A 25 32.83 -0.83 -7.74
C GLY A 25 32.32 0.59 -7.94
N LYS A 26 31.09 0.76 -8.45
CA LYS A 26 30.42 2.05 -8.64
C LYS A 26 30.42 2.87 -7.36
N ARG A 27 30.61 4.18 -7.51
CA ARG A 27 30.60 5.14 -6.40
C ARG A 27 29.81 6.38 -6.78
N PRO A 28 29.07 6.98 -5.84
CA PRO A 28 28.37 8.24 -6.06
C PRO A 28 29.37 9.39 -6.24
N ILE A 29 28.94 10.43 -6.97
CA ILE A 29 29.67 11.69 -7.08
C ILE A 29 29.00 12.68 -6.12
N SER A 30 29.70 13.03 -5.04
CA SER A 30 29.08 13.76 -3.92
C SER A 30 29.35 15.27 -3.92
N ASP A 31 30.25 15.75 -4.77
CA ASP A 31 30.66 17.15 -4.88
C ASP A 31 30.04 17.87 -6.09
N ASP A 32 29.37 17.14 -6.98
CA ASP A 32 28.71 17.68 -8.17
C ASP A 32 27.39 16.93 -8.47
N HIS A 33 26.26 17.57 -8.13
CA HIS A 33 24.93 17.05 -8.40
C HIS A 33 24.67 16.76 -9.88
N VAL A 34 25.23 17.57 -10.79
CA VAL A 34 25.01 17.41 -12.24
C VAL A 34 25.71 16.16 -12.73
N ALA A 35 26.99 16.00 -12.39
CA ALA A 35 27.76 14.83 -12.77
C ALA A 35 27.16 13.54 -12.18
N HIS A 36 26.71 13.60 -10.93
CA HIS A 36 26.03 12.49 -10.26
C HIS A 36 24.74 12.07 -10.95
N ILE A 37 23.85 13.01 -11.25
CA ILE A 37 22.60 12.74 -11.97
C ILE A 37 22.90 12.13 -13.34
N VAL A 38 23.82 12.71 -14.12
CA VAL A 38 24.17 12.20 -15.46
C VAL A 38 24.78 10.81 -15.40
N GLN A 39 25.58 10.50 -14.37
CA GLN A 39 26.11 9.16 -14.14
C GLN A 39 24.98 8.15 -13.90
N LEU A 40 24.03 8.46 -13.02
CA LEU A 40 22.88 7.60 -12.73
C LEU A 40 22.03 7.37 -13.99
N VAL A 41 21.79 8.42 -14.79
CA VAL A 41 21.06 8.31 -16.06
C VAL A 41 21.73 7.30 -16.99
N ARG A 42 23.06 7.37 -17.15
CA ARG A 42 23.82 6.44 -18.01
C ARG A 42 23.76 4.99 -17.56
N TRP A 43 23.56 4.74 -16.27
CA TRP A 43 23.34 3.40 -15.71
C TRP A 43 21.87 2.96 -15.75
N GLY A 44 20.98 3.75 -16.35
CA GLY A 44 19.55 3.49 -16.38
C GLY A 44 18.83 3.76 -15.05
N GLN A 45 19.50 4.31 -14.05
CA GLN A 45 18.94 4.63 -12.73
C GLN A 45 18.14 5.96 -12.77
N THR A 46 17.26 6.11 -13.75
CA THR A 46 16.58 7.36 -14.11
C THR A 46 15.62 7.85 -13.04
N ALA A 47 14.86 6.96 -12.40
CA ALA A 47 13.99 7.29 -11.26
C ALA A 47 14.79 7.79 -10.05
N LEU A 48 15.91 7.14 -9.72
CA LEU A 48 16.82 7.57 -8.65
C LEU A 48 17.48 8.92 -8.97
N ALA A 49 17.87 9.13 -10.24
CA ALA A 49 18.42 10.40 -10.70
C ALA A 49 17.42 11.56 -10.55
N ALA A 50 16.13 11.32 -10.83
CA ALA A 50 15.08 12.29 -10.64
C ALA A 50 14.74 12.51 -9.15
N ASP A 51 14.72 11.45 -8.35
CA ASP A 51 14.42 11.51 -6.91
C ASP A 51 15.50 12.24 -6.11
N HIS A 52 16.74 12.23 -6.61
CA HIS A 52 17.82 13.03 -6.08
C HIS A 52 17.50 14.54 -6.01
N LEU A 53 16.55 15.05 -6.79
CA LEU A 53 16.15 16.46 -6.79
C LEU A 53 15.01 16.79 -5.81
N LEU A 54 14.52 15.83 -5.02
CA LEU A 54 13.36 16.01 -4.12
C LEU A 54 13.72 16.53 -2.71
N PHE A 55 14.98 16.88 -2.47
CA PHE A 55 15.46 17.35 -1.18
C PHE A 55 15.51 18.88 -1.13
N PRO A 56 14.97 19.53 -0.08
CA PRO A 56 14.88 20.99 0.00
C PRO A 56 16.25 21.70 -0.09
N GLU A 57 17.34 21.03 0.26
CA GLU A 57 18.72 21.52 0.18
C GLU A 57 19.15 21.85 -1.25
N ILE A 58 18.52 21.27 -2.27
CA ILE A 58 18.82 21.57 -3.68
C ILE A 58 18.26 22.93 -4.12
N ASN A 59 17.31 23.51 -3.37
CA ASN A 59 16.60 24.72 -3.77
C ASN A 59 17.53 25.86 -4.23
N PRO A 60 18.66 26.18 -3.57
CA PRO A 60 19.57 27.24 -4.02
C PRO A 60 20.08 27.05 -5.46
N THR A 61 20.30 25.80 -5.89
CA THR A 61 20.92 25.46 -7.18
C THR A 61 20.01 24.71 -8.14
N LEU A 62 18.75 24.44 -7.77
CA LEU A 62 17.82 23.59 -8.53
C LEU A 62 17.77 23.93 -10.03
N VAL A 63 17.53 25.20 -10.37
CA VAL A 63 17.42 25.65 -11.77
C VAL A 63 18.73 25.45 -12.53
N SER A 64 19.85 25.84 -11.92
CA SER A 64 21.17 25.65 -12.55
C SER A 64 21.52 24.18 -12.73
N THR A 65 21.25 23.34 -11.72
CA THR A 65 21.46 21.88 -11.79
C THR A 65 20.65 21.28 -12.93
N VAL A 66 19.34 21.55 -13.00
CA VAL A 66 18.47 21.04 -14.07
C VAL A 66 18.96 21.50 -15.45
N SER A 67 19.27 22.79 -15.62
CA SER A 67 19.77 23.30 -16.91
C SER A 67 21.10 22.65 -17.35
N ALA A 68 21.99 22.37 -16.40
CA ALA A 68 23.28 21.75 -16.67
C ALA A 68 23.14 20.26 -16.98
N VAL A 69 22.21 19.56 -16.31
CA VAL A 69 21.82 18.18 -16.65
C VAL A 69 21.26 18.14 -18.07
N ILE A 70 20.31 19.00 -18.42
CA ILE A 70 19.75 19.10 -19.78
C ILE A 70 20.88 19.29 -20.80
N ARG A 71 21.83 20.20 -20.54
CA ARG A 71 22.97 20.42 -21.45
C ARG A 71 23.81 19.15 -21.67
N GLN A 72 24.11 18.39 -20.61
CA GLN A 72 24.87 17.15 -20.73
C GLN A 72 24.08 16.06 -21.45
N LEU A 73 22.79 15.94 -21.16
CA LEU A 73 21.91 15.00 -21.84
C LEU A 73 21.71 15.37 -23.32
N ASN A 74 21.64 16.66 -23.68
CA ASN A 74 21.59 17.10 -25.08
C ASN A 74 22.79 16.58 -25.87
N ILE A 75 24.01 16.69 -25.32
CA ILE A 75 25.23 16.19 -25.97
C ILE A 75 25.13 14.67 -26.18
N LEU A 76 24.75 13.94 -25.13
CA LEU A 76 24.56 12.49 -25.19
C LEU A 76 23.50 12.10 -26.23
N PHE A 77 22.37 12.81 -26.25
CA PHE A 77 21.24 12.57 -27.14
C PHE A 77 21.61 12.72 -28.62
N HIS A 78 22.36 13.77 -28.97
CA HIS A 78 22.83 14.01 -30.34
C HIS A 78 23.85 12.97 -30.79
N VAL A 79 24.79 12.57 -29.91
CA VAL A 79 25.78 11.53 -30.22
C VAL A 79 25.11 10.15 -30.36
N ALA A 80 23.99 9.94 -29.66
CA ALA A 80 23.24 8.69 -29.64
C ALA A 80 22.24 8.53 -30.79
N CYS A 81 22.39 9.25 -31.91
CA CYS A 81 21.55 9.07 -33.11
C CYS A 81 21.69 7.65 -33.71
N PRO A 82 20.62 6.82 -33.70
CA PRO A 82 20.60 5.51 -34.34
C PRO A 82 20.74 5.64 -35.87
N LYS A 83 21.57 4.80 -36.49
CA LYS A 83 21.78 4.77 -37.95
C LYS A 83 21.48 3.38 -38.50
N GLU A 84 20.98 3.30 -39.73
CA GLU A 84 20.67 2.03 -40.41
C GLU A 84 21.85 1.06 -40.48
N ASN A 85 23.08 1.58 -40.52
CA ASN A 85 24.30 0.78 -40.59
C ASN A 85 24.95 0.50 -39.23
N ASP A 86 24.32 0.89 -38.11
CA ASP A 86 24.78 0.51 -36.78
C ASP A 86 24.67 -1.01 -36.61
N ARG A 87 25.70 -1.62 -36.01
CA ARG A 87 25.62 -3.01 -35.55
C ARG A 87 24.62 -3.10 -34.40
N GLU A 88 24.02 -4.27 -34.20
CA GLU A 88 22.96 -4.49 -33.20
C GLU A 88 23.32 -3.98 -31.79
N GLU A 89 24.52 -4.29 -31.30
CA GLU A 89 25.01 -3.81 -30.00
C GLU A 89 25.07 -2.28 -29.94
N ARG A 90 25.65 -1.66 -30.97
CA ARG A 90 25.77 -0.20 -31.07
C ARG A 90 24.41 0.49 -31.21
N LEU A 91 23.49 -0.12 -31.95
CA LEU A 91 22.12 0.34 -32.08
C LEU A 91 21.42 0.31 -30.71
N ARG A 92 21.54 -0.80 -29.98
CA ARG A 92 20.98 -0.96 -28.63
C ARG A 92 21.54 0.09 -27.67
N GLU A 93 22.86 0.29 -27.63
CA GLU A 93 23.51 1.33 -26.81
C GLU A 93 22.93 2.73 -27.09
N LYS A 94 22.77 3.09 -28.36
CA LYS A 94 22.28 4.40 -28.78
C LYS A 94 20.80 4.61 -28.44
N VAL A 95 19.96 3.62 -28.70
CA VAL A 95 18.53 3.65 -28.33
C VAL A 95 18.40 3.76 -26.81
N GLN A 96 19.15 2.98 -26.04
CA GLN A 96 19.13 3.04 -24.58
C GLN A 96 19.62 4.39 -24.05
N ALA A 97 20.66 4.97 -24.63
CA ALA A 97 21.14 6.29 -24.25
C ALA A 97 20.06 7.38 -24.41
N ARG A 98 19.31 7.36 -25.53
CA ARG A 98 18.16 8.27 -25.73
C ARG A 98 16.99 7.96 -24.82
N GLN A 99 16.67 6.68 -24.64
CA GLN A 99 15.62 6.21 -23.73
C GLN A 99 15.85 6.75 -22.32
N GLN A 100 17.05 6.53 -21.78
CA GLN A 100 17.41 6.93 -20.42
C GLN A 100 17.35 8.46 -20.25
N ALA A 101 17.75 9.22 -21.27
CA ALA A 101 17.63 10.68 -21.25
C ALA A 101 16.16 11.13 -21.20
N TYR A 102 15.29 10.53 -22.02
CA TYR A 102 13.84 10.79 -21.97
C TYR A 102 13.25 10.44 -20.62
N GLU A 103 13.49 9.22 -20.12
CA GLU A 103 12.97 8.74 -18.86
C GLU A 103 13.39 9.64 -17.69
N ALA A 104 14.66 10.07 -17.64
CA ALA A 104 15.15 10.96 -16.58
C ALA A 104 14.39 12.29 -16.56
N LEU A 105 14.22 12.93 -17.72
CA LEU A 105 13.51 14.21 -17.81
C LEU A 105 12.00 14.06 -17.58
N ILE A 106 11.38 12.96 -18.04
CA ILE A 106 9.97 12.64 -17.77
C ILE A 106 9.75 12.45 -16.26
N GLU A 107 10.59 11.64 -15.61
CA GLU A 107 10.52 11.39 -14.16
C GLU A 107 10.68 12.68 -13.36
N MET A 108 11.61 13.57 -13.75
CA MET A 108 11.77 14.88 -13.12
C MET A 108 10.50 15.74 -13.23
N VAL A 109 9.86 15.75 -14.41
CA VAL A 109 8.61 16.51 -14.60
C VAL A 109 7.47 15.94 -13.76
N LEU A 110 7.29 14.61 -13.76
CA LEU A 110 6.25 13.95 -12.96
C LEU A 110 6.45 14.21 -11.45
N ASN A 111 7.69 14.12 -10.97
CA ASN A 111 8.06 14.49 -9.61
C ASN A 111 7.66 15.94 -9.29
N PHE A 112 7.93 16.89 -10.19
CA PHE A 112 7.58 18.30 -10.01
C PHE A 112 6.08 18.60 -10.09
N TYR A 113 5.30 17.76 -10.79
CA TYR A 113 3.83 17.83 -10.75
C TYR A 113 3.25 17.23 -9.47
N GLY A 114 3.91 16.21 -8.91
CA GLY A 114 3.47 15.48 -7.74
C GLY A 114 3.71 16.17 -6.40
N LEU A 115 3.01 15.71 -5.37
CA LEU A 115 3.07 16.26 -4.00
C LEU A 115 4.36 15.95 -3.25
N GLU A 116 5.20 15.04 -3.77
CA GLU A 116 6.57 14.85 -3.28
C GLU A 116 7.48 16.04 -3.55
N SER A 117 7.12 16.96 -4.46
CA SER A 117 7.90 18.17 -4.71
C SER A 117 7.55 19.34 -3.79
N ARG A 118 6.66 19.16 -2.80
CA ARG A 118 6.16 20.23 -1.92
C ARG A 118 7.23 20.91 -1.06
N TRP A 119 8.40 20.30 -0.93
CA TRP A 119 9.56 20.86 -0.21
C TRP A 119 10.46 21.72 -1.09
N LEU A 120 10.17 21.77 -2.40
CA LEU A 120 10.92 22.58 -3.36
C LEU A 120 10.28 23.95 -3.52
N ASP A 121 11.11 24.92 -3.88
CA ASP A 121 10.69 26.27 -4.22
C ASP A 121 9.84 26.27 -5.50
N GLU A 122 8.60 26.79 -5.42
CA GLU A 122 7.63 26.75 -6.51
C GLU A 122 8.07 27.54 -7.76
N GLU A 123 8.74 28.68 -7.59
CA GLU A 123 9.21 29.49 -8.73
C GLU A 123 10.34 28.78 -9.47
N LYS A 124 11.30 28.23 -8.72
CA LYS A 124 12.42 27.47 -9.29
C LYS A 124 11.93 26.19 -9.94
N LYS A 125 10.97 25.49 -9.34
CA LYS A 125 10.32 24.33 -9.93
C LYS A 125 9.63 24.68 -11.25
N GLY A 126 8.87 25.78 -11.29
CA GLY A 126 8.23 26.27 -12.51
C GLY A 126 9.22 26.58 -13.64
N LYS A 127 10.35 27.23 -13.32
CA LYS A 127 11.43 27.50 -14.29
C LYS A 127 12.08 26.22 -14.80
N SER A 128 12.41 25.29 -13.91
CA SER A 128 12.98 23.98 -14.26
C SER A 128 12.04 23.16 -15.15
N LEU A 129 10.73 23.12 -14.83
CA LEU A 129 9.70 22.49 -15.65
C LEU A 129 9.70 23.04 -17.09
N GLN A 130 9.72 24.36 -17.23
CA GLN A 130 9.74 24.99 -18.56
C GLN A 130 10.97 24.59 -19.38
N TYR A 131 12.15 24.54 -18.76
CA TYR A 131 13.38 24.12 -19.44
C TYR A 131 13.32 22.67 -19.89
N ILE A 132 12.82 21.78 -19.03
CA ILE A 132 12.70 20.35 -19.34
C ILE A 132 11.71 20.15 -20.49
N LEU A 133 10.52 20.76 -20.44
CA LEU A 133 9.51 20.64 -21.48
C LEU A 133 10.00 21.15 -22.84
N ASN A 134 10.79 22.23 -22.86
CA ASN A 134 11.40 22.73 -24.09
C ASN A 134 12.43 21.74 -24.66
N ALA A 135 13.30 21.17 -23.82
CA ALA A 135 14.29 20.19 -24.25
C ALA A 135 13.65 18.91 -24.79
N LEU A 136 12.61 18.40 -24.12
CA LEU A 136 11.86 17.23 -24.58
C LEU A 136 11.18 17.47 -25.93
N ALA A 137 10.58 18.65 -26.13
CA ALA A 137 9.99 19.02 -27.41
C ALA A 137 11.05 19.12 -28.52
N GLU A 138 12.23 19.65 -28.22
CA GLU A 138 13.34 19.73 -29.17
C GLU A 138 13.85 18.35 -29.57
N TRP A 139 14.04 17.44 -28.61
CA TRP A 139 14.45 16.06 -28.87
C TRP A 139 13.45 15.30 -29.72
N GLU A 140 12.16 15.41 -29.42
CA GLU A 140 11.12 14.73 -30.18
C GLU A 140 11.02 15.27 -31.63
N ASN A 141 11.23 16.58 -31.81
CA ASN A 141 11.36 17.19 -33.14
C ASN A 141 12.60 16.68 -33.90
N LEU A 142 13.72 16.52 -33.19
CA LEU A 142 14.96 16.02 -33.78
C LEU A 142 14.79 14.58 -34.27
N GLU A 143 14.19 13.68 -33.47
CA GLU A 143 13.92 12.30 -33.90
C GLU A 143 13.09 12.26 -35.19
N ARG A 144 12.05 13.09 -35.30
CA ARG A 144 11.23 13.20 -36.53
C ARG A 144 12.01 13.65 -37.76
N GLN A 145 13.03 14.51 -37.58
CA GLN A 145 13.89 14.94 -38.68
C GLN A 145 14.88 13.86 -39.09
N GLU A 146 15.29 13.01 -38.15
CA GLU A 146 16.25 11.94 -38.38
C GLU A 146 15.61 10.70 -39.04
N GLY A 147 14.30 10.45 -38.83
CA GLY A 147 13.61 9.37 -39.50
C GLY A 147 12.25 8.99 -38.88
N PRO A 148 11.67 7.85 -39.31
CA PRO A 148 10.35 7.40 -38.87
C PRO A 148 10.36 6.68 -37.51
N ILE A 149 11.54 6.41 -36.94
CA ILE A 149 11.65 5.77 -35.62
C ILE A 149 11.55 6.82 -34.51
N SER A 150 10.92 6.45 -33.40
CA SER A 150 10.74 7.32 -32.24
C SER A 150 11.04 6.58 -30.95
N VAL A 151 12.13 6.96 -30.28
CA VAL A 151 12.43 6.47 -28.92
C VAL A 151 11.48 7.13 -27.93
N ALA A 152 11.12 8.40 -28.15
CA ALA A 152 10.08 9.11 -27.39
C ALA A 152 8.77 8.30 -27.28
N SER A 153 8.25 7.85 -28.43
CA SER A 153 7.02 7.06 -28.48
C SER A 153 7.16 5.72 -27.74
N ALA A 154 8.28 5.03 -27.92
CA ALA A 154 8.57 3.78 -27.23
C ALA A 154 8.59 3.96 -25.70
N VAL A 155 9.24 5.02 -25.20
CA VAL A 155 9.30 5.36 -23.76
C VAL A 155 7.90 5.61 -23.19
N VAL A 156 7.10 6.47 -23.84
CA VAL A 156 5.74 6.78 -23.37
C VAL A 156 4.84 5.54 -23.40
N ARG A 157 4.92 4.72 -24.45
CA ARG A 157 4.17 3.45 -24.54
C ARG A 157 4.57 2.48 -23.44
N ASN A 158 5.87 2.35 -23.14
CA ASN A 158 6.35 1.51 -22.05
C ASN A 158 5.81 1.97 -20.69
N TRP A 159 5.85 3.27 -20.42
CA TRP A 159 5.29 3.88 -19.20
C TRP A 159 3.80 3.54 -19.02
N LEU A 160 3.00 3.80 -20.06
CA LEU A 160 1.55 3.51 -20.06
C LEU A 160 1.27 2.01 -19.95
N ALA A 161 2.07 1.17 -20.60
CA ALA A 161 1.95 -0.29 -20.51
C ALA A 161 2.17 -0.78 -19.08
N ARG A 162 3.20 -0.28 -18.38
CA ARG A 162 3.47 -0.64 -16.96
C ARG A 162 2.31 -0.23 -16.05
N MET A 163 1.77 0.97 -16.22
CA MET A 163 0.58 1.42 -15.47
C MET A 163 -0.64 0.51 -15.72
N LYS A 164 -0.87 0.11 -16.98
CA LYS A 164 -1.99 -0.78 -17.36
C LYS A 164 -1.90 -2.19 -16.77
N ARG A 165 -0.71 -2.66 -16.37
CA ARG A 165 -0.55 -3.99 -15.74
C ARG A 165 -1.09 -4.05 -14.32
N VAL A 166 -1.11 -2.92 -13.60
CA VAL A 166 -1.51 -2.87 -12.19
C VAL A 166 -2.95 -3.39 -12.04
N GLN A 167 -3.10 -4.52 -11.34
CA GLN A 167 -4.38 -5.20 -11.13
C GLN A 167 -5.11 -5.50 -12.45
N LYS A 168 -4.36 -5.93 -13.48
CA LYS A 168 -4.87 -6.22 -14.84
C LYS A 168 -5.68 -5.08 -15.45
N GLY A 169 -5.30 -3.83 -15.17
CA GLY A 169 -5.91 -2.62 -15.72
C GLY A 169 -7.24 -2.20 -15.07
N GLN A 170 -7.62 -2.83 -13.94
CA GLN A 170 -8.80 -2.42 -13.17
C GLN A 170 -8.51 -1.34 -12.14
N SER A 171 -7.23 -1.14 -11.79
CA SER A 171 -6.78 -0.11 -10.85
C SER A 171 -7.02 1.32 -11.36
N MET A 172 -7.10 2.29 -10.44
CA MET A 172 -7.07 3.71 -10.77
C MET A 172 -5.85 4.06 -11.63
N VAL A 173 -4.67 3.52 -11.31
CA VAL A 173 -3.44 3.72 -12.10
C VAL A 173 -3.62 3.21 -13.54
N GLY A 174 -4.16 2.00 -13.71
CA GLY A 174 -4.44 1.43 -15.03
C GLY A 174 -5.49 2.21 -15.81
N LYS A 175 -6.58 2.66 -15.15
CA LYS A 175 -7.60 3.52 -15.78
C LYS A 175 -7.05 4.89 -16.16
N THR A 176 -6.15 5.44 -15.35
CA THR A 176 -5.46 6.71 -15.64
C THR A 176 -4.63 6.59 -16.90
N ALA A 177 -3.87 5.50 -17.06
CA ALA A 177 -3.12 5.25 -18.28
C ALA A 177 -4.03 5.19 -19.52
N LEU A 178 -5.19 4.55 -19.44
CA LEU A 178 -6.16 4.52 -20.54
C LEU A 178 -6.71 5.92 -20.88
N ARG A 179 -6.99 6.75 -19.87
CA ARG A 179 -7.46 8.15 -20.08
C ARG A 179 -6.40 9.02 -20.73
N ILE A 180 -5.15 8.88 -20.31
CA ILE A 180 -4.01 9.58 -20.92
C ILE A 180 -3.85 9.11 -22.37
N GLU A 181 -3.67 7.80 -22.58
CA GLU A 181 -3.43 7.17 -23.89
C GLU A 181 -4.51 7.51 -24.92
N GLY A 182 -5.79 7.48 -24.53
CA GLY A 182 -6.91 7.79 -25.42
C GLY A 182 -6.94 9.23 -25.94
N SER A 183 -6.06 10.09 -25.44
CA SER A 183 -5.92 11.49 -25.88
C SER A 183 -4.57 11.83 -26.50
N LEU A 184 -3.69 10.84 -26.69
CA LEU A 184 -2.38 11.02 -27.31
C LEU A 184 -2.43 10.78 -28.81
N ASP A 185 -1.70 11.62 -29.53
CA ASP A 185 -1.41 11.48 -30.95
C ASP A 185 0.11 11.31 -31.10
N PHE A 186 0.55 10.06 -31.22
CA PHE A 186 1.98 9.71 -31.31
C PHE A 186 2.64 10.17 -32.63
N GLU A 187 1.85 10.59 -33.62
CA GLU A 187 2.37 11.19 -34.86
C GLU A 187 2.73 12.68 -34.68
N LYS A 188 2.39 13.28 -33.52
CA LYS A 188 2.70 14.67 -33.16
C LYS A 188 3.61 14.73 -31.93
N ASN A 189 3.31 15.56 -30.93
CA ASN A 189 4.12 15.74 -29.72
C ASN A 189 3.66 14.79 -28.61
N GLY A 190 3.96 13.51 -28.75
CA GLY A 190 3.55 12.46 -27.84
C GLY A 190 4.04 12.68 -26.41
N VAL A 191 5.28 13.16 -26.21
CA VAL A 191 5.87 13.30 -24.86
C VAL A 191 5.30 14.49 -24.11
N VAL A 192 5.29 15.67 -24.74
CA VAL A 192 4.78 16.89 -24.07
C VAL A 192 3.28 16.80 -23.83
N ASP A 193 2.52 16.21 -24.75
CA ASP A 193 1.08 16.02 -24.55
C ASP A 193 0.80 14.96 -23.49
N PHE A 194 1.60 13.88 -23.42
CA PHE A 194 1.59 12.94 -22.29
C PHE A 194 1.78 13.67 -20.95
N LEU A 195 2.81 14.51 -20.83
CA LEU A 195 3.10 15.22 -19.58
C LEU A 195 1.99 16.22 -19.20
N LYS A 196 1.41 16.94 -20.16
CA LYS A 196 0.26 17.84 -19.89
C LYS A 196 -0.97 17.07 -19.39
N LYS A 197 -1.20 15.87 -19.93
CA LYS A 197 -2.32 15.02 -19.49
C LYS A 197 -2.04 14.41 -18.12
N ALA A 198 -0.80 13.96 -17.89
CA ALA A 198 -0.37 13.49 -16.60
C ALA A 198 -0.52 14.56 -15.51
N GLU A 199 -0.16 15.81 -15.80
CA GLU A 199 -0.34 16.93 -14.87
C GLU A 199 -1.81 17.07 -14.42
N ARG A 200 -2.75 17.01 -15.37
CA ARG A 200 -4.19 17.09 -15.06
C ARG A 200 -4.66 15.90 -14.24
N GLU A 201 -4.32 14.68 -14.66
CA GLU A 201 -4.67 13.45 -13.94
C GLU A 201 -4.06 13.37 -12.54
N ILE A 202 -2.96 14.08 -12.29
CA ILE A 202 -2.37 14.23 -10.95
C ILE A 202 -3.12 15.32 -10.17
N LYS A 203 -3.16 16.55 -10.68
CA LYS A 203 -3.61 17.73 -9.92
C LYS A 203 -5.13 17.82 -9.73
N ASP A 204 -5.91 17.30 -10.68
CA ASP A 204 -7.38 17.29 -10.61
C ASP A 204 -7.90 16.09 -9.80
N ASN A 205 -7.02 15.16 -9.43
CA ASN A 205 -7.39 13.97 -8.68
C ASN A 205 -7.85 14.30 -7.26
N ILE A 206 -8.93 13.64 -6.81
CA ILE A 206 -9.47 13.84 -5.46
C ILE A 206 -8.44 13.51 -4.36
N TYR A 207 -7.58 12.50 -4.55
CA TYR A 207 -6.53 12.15 -3.59
C TYR A 207 -5.50 13.24 -3.46
N TYR A 208 -5.02 13.78 -4.58
CA TYR A 208 -4.10 14.91 -4.60
C TYR A 208 -4.68 16.09 -3.83
N ARG A 209 -5.96 16.41 -4.05
CA ARG A 209 -6.65 17.47 -3.32
C ARG A 209 -6.76 17.19 -1.83
N MET A 210 -7.20 15.99 -1.44
CA MET A 210 -7.34 15.62 -0.03
C MET A 210 -6.01 15.69 0.73
N VAL A 211 -4.91 15.23 0.13
CA VAL A 211 -3.57 15.32 0.75
C VAL A 211 -3.07 16.76 0.79
N LYS A 212 -3.15 17.48 -0.34
CA LYS A 212 -2.68 18.86 -0.46
C LYS A 212 -3.40 19.80 0.51
N GLU A 213 -4.70 19.61 0.68
CA GLU A 213 -5.55 20.41 1.58
C GLU A 213 -5.49 19.89 3.04
N GLY A 214 -4.65 18.90 3.34
CA GLY A 214 -4.45 18.36 4.69
C GLY A 214 -5.66 17.62 5.27
N LYS A 215 -6.57 17.14 4.41
CA LYS A 215 -7.83 16.48 4.82
C LYS A 215 -7.64 15.05 5.27
N CYS A 216 -6.67 14.35 4.69
CA CYS A 216 -6.31 12.98 5.06
C CYS A 216 -4.99 12.58 4.41
N ARG A 217 -4.41 11.49 4.90
CA ARG A 217 -3.26 10.81 4.31
C ARG A 217 -3.67 9.46 3.73
N PHE A 218 -2.89 8.96 2.78
CA PHE A 218 -3.22 7.75 2.04
C PHE A 218 -2.03 6.81 1.86
N GLY A 219 -2.35 5.54 1.76
CA GLY A 219 -1.48 4.44 1.41
C GLY A 219 -2.17 3.44 0.49
N ASN A 220 -1.37 2.54 -0.09
CA ASN A 220 -1.84 1.58 -1.09
C ASN A 220 -1.85 0.15 -0.53
N ASP A 221 -2.88 -0.62 -0.82
CA ASP A 221 -2.98 -2.04 -0.46
C ASP A 221 -2.64 -2.93 -1.67
N TYR A 222 -1.51 -2.63 -2.30
CA TYR A 222 -0.97 -3.35 -3.45
C TYR A 222 0.51 -3.00 -3.64
N ALA A 223 1.33 -3.95 -4.10
CA ALA A 223 2.76 -3.70 -4.28
C ALA A 223 3.08 -2.87 -5.54
N LEU A 224 2.18 -2.82 -6.53
CA LEU A 224 2.46 -2.18 -7.83
C LEU A 224 1.74 -0.83 -8.00
N GLY A 225 2.27 0.01 -8.89
CA GLY A 225 1.70 1.32 -9.25
C GLY A 225 2.09 2.47 -8.31
N LEU A 226 2.97 2.21 -7.34
CA LEU A 226 3.32 3.15 -6.28
C LEU A 226 3.99 4.43 -6.78
N ARG A 227 4.79 4.35 -7.85
CA ARG A 227 5.43 5.52 -8.45
C ARG A 227 4.40 6.59 -8.82
N TRP A 228 3.31 6.18 -9.47
CA TRP A 228 2.21 7.09 -9.83
C TRP A 228 1.44 7.58 -8.58
N LEU A 229 1.14 6.69 -7.64
CA LEU A 229 0.40 7.04 -6.43
C LEU A 229 1.16 8.02 -5.53
N ARG A 230 2.50 7.95 -5.51
CA ARG A 230 3.35 8.92 -4.82
C ARG A 230 3.12 10.34 -5.32
N HIS A 231 2.94 10.52 -6.64
CA HIS A 231 2.60 11.82 -7.22
C HIS A 231 1.31 12.41 -6.66
N LEU A 232 0.34 11.56 -6.30
CA LEU A 232 -0.92 11.97 -5.66
C LEU A 232 -0.77 12.25 -4.15
N GLY A 233 0.42 12.01 -3.57
CA GLY A 233 0.70 12.21 -2.15
C GLY A 233 0.49 10.97 -1.27
N PHE A 234 0.39 9.78 -1.85
CA PHE A 234 0.43 8.54 -1.05
C PHE A 234 1.79 8.45 -0.35
N GLU A 235 1.80 8.04 0.91
CA GLU A 235 3.01 7.98 1.75
C GLU A 235 3.22 6.62 2.43
N GLN A 236 2.39 5.63 2.10
CA GLN A 236 2.42 4.32 2.73
C GLN A 236 2.04 3.24 1.71
N VAL A 237 2.57 2.03 1.89
CA VAL A 237 2.05 0.84 1.21
C VAL A 237 1.94 -0.30 2.20
N SER A 238 0.80 -0.98 2.21
CA SER A 238 0.58 -2.18 3.00
C SER A 238 0.55 -3.39 2.09
N THR A 239 1.38 -4.38 2.41
CA THR A 239 1.45 -5.64 1.68
C THR A 239 1.25 -6.82 2.62
N ASN A 240 0.90 -7.95 2.03
CA ASN A 240 0.83 -9.24 2.71
C ASN A 240 1.22 -10.32 1.67
N PRO A 241 1.38 -11.59 2.07
CA PRO A 241 1.78 -12.66 1.16
C PRO A 241 0.86 -12.82 -0.06
N VAL A 242 -0.46 -12.63 0.11
CA VAL A 242 -1.44 -12.67 -1.00
C VAL A 242 -1.11 -11.59 -2.04
N LEU A 243 -0.84 -10.37 -1.57
CA LEU A 243 -0.54 -9.22 -2.42
C LEU A 243 0.84 -9.34 -3.07
N ALA A 244 1.82 -9.92 -2.36
CA ALA A 244 3.13 -10.23 -2.93
C ALA A 244 3.01 -11.27 -4.04
N ALA A 245 2.32 -12.39 -3.81
CA ALA A 245 2.04 -13.40 -4.82
C ALA A 245 1.32 -12.80 -6.03
N LYS A 246 0.34 -11.92 -5.79
CA LYS A 246 -0.35 -11.21 -6.87
C LYS A 246 0.58 -10.31 -7.67
N ALA A 247 1.53 -9.65 -7.03
CA ALA A 247 2.53 -8.84 -7.72
C ALA A 247 3.38 -9.68 -8.69
N TYR A 248 3.81 -10.89 -8.30
CA TYR A 248 4.51 -11.82 -9.20
C TYR A 248 3.67 -12.25 -10.40
N GLN A 249 2.34 -12.33 -10.26
CA GLN A 249 1.44 -12.65 -11.36
C GLN A 249 1.26 -11.47 -12.33
N ASP A 250 1.19 -10.25 -11.80
CA ASP A 250 0.92 -9.04 -12.57
C ASP A 250 2.18 -8.41 -13.18
N GLU A 251 3.37 -8.63 -12.60
CA GLU A 251 4.66 -8.15 -13.11
C GLU A 251 5.64 -9.32 -13.34
N PRO A 252 5.66 -9.90 -14.57
CA PRO A 252 6.53 -11.01 -14.92
C PRO A 252 8.03 -10.74 -14.71
N GLY A 253 8.46 -9.46 -14.74
CA GLY A 253 9.84 -9.07 -14.44
C GLY A 253 10.30 -9.42 -13.03
N LEU A 254 9.38 -9.52 -12.05
CA LEU A 254 9.72 -9.92 -10.68
C LEU A 254 10.26 -11.35 -10.60
N LEU A 255 9.74 -12.27 -11.43
CA LEU A 255 10.24 -13.64 -11.45
C LEU A 255 11.67 -13.71 -12.01
N ARG A 256 11.97 -12.90 -13.04
CA ARG A 256 13.35 -12.77 -13.56
C ARG A 256 14.29 -12.19 -12.50
N THR A 257 13.83 -11.16 -11.79
CA THR A 257 14.57 -10.55 -10.69
C THR A 257 14.85 -11.56 -9.58
N PHE A 258 13.85 -12.33 -9.16
CA PHE A 258 14.00 -13.40 -8.18
C PHE A 258 15.05 -14.43 -8.61
N ARG A 259 14.98 -14.93 -9.85
CA ARG A 259 15.96 -15.90 -10.39
C ARG A 259 17.39 -15.37 -10.34
N LYS A 260 17.59 -14.08 -10.63
CA LYS A 260 18.91 -13.42 -10.63
C LYS A 260 19.42 -13.19 -9.20
N GLU A 261 18.58 -12.64 -8.33
CA GLU A 261 18.99 -12.22 -6.99
C GLU A 261 19.11 -13.39 -6.01
N VAL A 262 18.30 -14.45 -6.15
CA VAL A 262 18.40 -15.64 -5.29
C VAL A 262 19.76 -16.34 -5.44
N GLN A 263 20.35 -16.33 -6.63
CA GLN A 263 21.68 -16.92 -6.90
C GLN A 263 22.80 -16.16 -6.19
N LYS A 264 22.60 -14.88 -5.90
CA LYS A 264 23.55 -14.03 -5.17
C LYS A 264 23.36 -14.12 -3.65
N HIS A 265 22.28 -14.76 -3.19
CA HIS A 265 21.96 -14.84 -1.77
C HIS A 265 23.00 -15.70 -1.02
N PRO A 266 23.47 -15.29 0.18
CA PRO A 266 24.47 -16.04 0.94
C PRO A 266 24.09 -17.50 1.24
N ARG A 267 22.79 -17.77 1.35
CA ARG A 267 22.24 -19.12 1.62
C ARG A 267 21.84 -19.89 0.36
N TYR A 268 22.12 -19.38 -0.84
CA TYR A 268 21.76 -20.04 -2.10
C TYR A 268 22.22 -21.49 -2.15
N ALA A 269 23.49 -21.77 -1.80
CA ALA A 269 24.03 -23.12 -1.83
C ALA A 269 23.29 -24.09 -0.87
N GLN A 270 22.76 -23.59 0.24
CA GLN A 270 21.96 -24.37 1.18
C GLN A 270 20.55 -24.59 0.62
N TRP A 271 19.89 -23.50 0.20
CA TRP A 271 18.54 -23.54 -0.38
C TRP A 271 18.46 -24.43 -1.62
N SER A 272 19.48 -24.42 -2.47
CA SER A 272 19.54 -25.22 -3.69
C SER A 272 19.61 -26.73 -3.44
N ARG A 273 20.19 -27.17 -2.32
CA ARG A 273 20.32 -28.60 -1.99
C ARG A 273 18.99 -29.20 -1.56
N ASP A 274 18.20 -28.44 -0.81
CA ASP A 274 16.88 -28.86 -0.35
C ASP A 274 15.93 -27.65 -0.27
N PRO A 275 15.35 -27.21 -1.40
CA PRO A 275 14.46 -26.06 -1.41
C PRO A 275 13.22 -26.24 -0.51
N ALA A 276 12.78 -27.48 -0.28
CA ALA A 276 11.56 -27.75 0.48
C ALA A 276 11.74 -27.48 1.98
N SER A 277 12.87 -27.86 2.58
CA SER A 277 13.14 -27.56 3.99
C SER A 277 13.44 -26.09 4.28
N HIS A 278 13.69 -25.30 3.24
CA HIS A 278 13.95 -23.86 3.32
C HIS A 278 12.81 -22.99 2.76
N GLY A 279 11.60 -23.55 2.63
CA GLY A 279 10.45 -22.87 2.03
C GLY A 279 10.13 -21.52 2.69
N GLU A 280 10.16 -21.45 4.03
CA GLU A 280 9.88 -20.23 4.79
C GLU A 280 10.87 -19.10 4.46
N GLU A 281 12.17 -19.42 4.41
CA GLU A 281 13.23 -18.46 4.15
C GLU A 281 13.21 -17.96 2.70
N ILE A 282 12.96 -18.87 1.76
CA ILE A 282 12.81 -18.55 0.34
C ILE A 282 11.60 -17.62 0.13
N THR A 283 10.50 -17.91 0.82
CA THR A 283 9.27 -17.11 0.75
C THR A 283 9.45 -15.73 1.36
N LEU A 284 10.15 -15.63 2.49
CA LEU A 284 10.52 -14.36 3.11
C LEU A 284 11.35 -13.52 2.14
N PHE A 285 12.37 -14.10 1.52
CA PHE A 285 13.22 -13.40 0.56
C PHE A 285 12.46 -12.97 -0.70
N ALA A 286 11.61 -13.84 -1.27
CA ALA A 286 10.75 -13.50 -2.41
C ALA A 286 9.77 -12.37 -2.07
N THR A 287 9.19 -12.40 -0.86
CA THR A 287 8.31 -11.32 -0.37
C THR A 287 9.08 -10.01 -0.30
N LEU A 288 10.29 -10.00 0.29
CA LEU A 288 11.12 -8.81 0.36
C LEU A 288 11.50 -8.27 -1.02
N LEU A 289 11.89 -9.13 -1.96
CA LEU A 289 12.19 -8.71 -3.34
C LEU A 289 11.02 -8.00 -4.02
N ALA A 290 9.78 -8.45 -3.80
CA ALA A 290 8.59 -7.77 -4.30
C ALA A 290 8.36 -6.37 -3.67
N LEU A 291 9.08 -6.04 -2.59
CA LEU A 291 8.97 -4.77 -1.87
C LEU A 291 10.19 -3.85 -2.06
N TRP A 292 11.28 -4.29 -2.69
CA TRP A 292 12.50 -3.46 -2.83
C TRP A 292 12.21 -2.14 -3.55
N ASP A 293 11.51 -2.22 -4.69
CA ASP A 293 11.10 -1.04 -5.45
C ASP A 293 10.20 -0.12 -4.59
N ASN A 294 9.34 -0.69 -3.75
CA ASN A 294 8.45 0.06 -2.87
C ASN A 294 9.24 0.86 -1.83
N LEU A 295 10.28 0.26 -1.26
CA LEU A 295 11.17 0.93 -0.31
C LEU A 295 11.90 2.10 -0.97
N HIS A 296 12.33 1.92 -2.23
CA HIS A 296 13.00 2.97 -3.03
C HIS A 296 12.05 4.11 -3.40
N VAL A 297 10.84 3.79 -3.90
CA VAL A 297 9.83 4.77 -4.32
C VAL A 297 9.49 5.74 -3.19
N PHE A 298 9.34 5.25 -1.96
CA PHE A 298 9.02 6.11 -0.82
C PHE A 298 10.25 6.66 -0.08
N ARG A 299 11.47 6.35 -0.55
CA ARG A 299 12.69 6.77 0.14
C ARG A 299 12.84 8.29 0.29
N PRO A 300 12.58 9.12 -0.73
CA PRO A 300 12.63 10.58 -0.56
C PRO A 300 11.60 11.09 0.46
N ILE A 301 10.39 10.50 0.46
CA ILE A 301 9.33 10.83 1.41
C ILE A 301 9.74 10.50 2.84
N PHE A 302 10.35 9.33 3.05
CA PHE A 302 10.82 8.89 4.36
C PHE A 302 11.81 9.88 5.00
N TYR A 303 12.78 10.35 4.22
CA TYR A 303 13.75 11.34 4.70
C TYR A 303 13.09 12.71 4.96
N ASN A 304 12.27 13.21 4.03
CA ASN A 304 11.62 14.52 4.18
C ASN A 304 10.56 14.55 5.29
N LEU A 305 10.02 13.40 5.70
CA LEU A 305 9.04 13.28 6.79
C LEU A 305 9.66 12.81 8.12
N LEU A 306 10.98 12.59 8.17
CA LEU A 306 11.66 12.02 9.34
C LEU A 306 11.42 12.81 10.63
N GLU A 307 11.35 14.14 10.54
CA GLU A 307 11.13 15.05 11.67
C GLU A 307 9.66 15.28 12.02
N THR A 308 8.72 14.89 11.14
CA THR A 308 7.29 15.19 11.31
C THR A 308 6.48 13.91 11.54
N SER A 309 5.78 13.41 10.52
CA SER A 309 4.94 12.22 10.62
C SER A 309 5.73 10.91 10.72
N GLY A 310 6.89 10.82 10.06
CA GLY A 310 7.58 9.55 9.85
C GLY A 310 7.02 8.69 8.74
N GLY A 311 6.30 9.29 7.78
CA GLY A 311 5.70 8.59 6.65
C GLY A 311 6.75 8.06 5.67
N GLY A 312 6.30 7.58 4.50
CA GLY A 312 7.17 6.99 3.48
C GLY A 312 7.56 5.54 3.77
N VAL A 313 6.68 4.79 4.45
CA VAL A 313 7.00 3.45 4.97
C VAL A 313 6.22 2.33 4.28
N VAL A 314 6.85 1.16 4.22
CA VAL A 314 6.35 -0.05 3.56
C VAL A 314 6.02 -1.10 4.62
N SER A 315 4.80 -1.65 4.64
CA SER A 315 4.46 -2.75 5.55
C SER A 315 4.89 -4.11 4.99
N PHE A 316 5.67 -4.83 5.79
CA PHE A 316 6.09 -6.20 5.57
C PHE A 316 5.37 -7.13 6.56
N GLN A 317 4.63 -8.11 6.06
CA GLN A 317 3.83 -9.01 6.89
C GLN A 317 4.63 -10.22 7.35
N LEU A 318 4.58 -10.50 8.65
CA LEU A 318 5.15 -11.72 9.22
C LEU A 318 4.36 -12.94 8.79
N ASN A 319 5.06 -14.07 8.77
CA ASN A 319 4.50 -15.36 8.42
C ASN A 319 3.28 -15.71 9.31
N PRO A 320 2.07 -15.85 8.71
CA PRO A 320 0.86 -16.11 9.48
C PRO A 320 0.85 -17.49 10.15
N ASN A 321 1.69 -18.44 9.71
CA ASN A 321 1.79 -19.76 10.31
C ASN A 321 2.44 -19.73 11.69
N ILE A 322 3.35 -18.79 11.93
CA ILE A 322 4.10 -18.66 13.19
C ILE A 322 3.73 -17.42 14.00
N ALA A 323 2.65 -16.70 13.65
CA ALA A 323 2.24 -15.46 14.34
C ALA A 323 1.94 -15.61 15.84
N HIS A 324 1.76 -16.85 16.31
CA HIS A 324 1.57 -17.21 17.72
C HIS A 324 2.89 -17.52 18.45
N LEU A 325 4.01 -17.56 17.72
CA LEU A 325 5.35 -17.90 18.21
C LEU A 325 6.22 -16.64 18.27
N VAL A 326 6.49 -16.16 19.49
CA VAL A 326 7.14 -14.87 19.71
C VAL A 326 8.59 -14.86 19.20
N GLU A 327 9.39 -15.86 19.55
CA GLU A 327 10.83 -15.85 19.25
C GLU A 327 11.12 -16.02 17.76
N GLU A 328 10.34 -16.86 17.09
CA GLU A 328 10.40 -17.12 15.66
C GLU A 328 9.95 -15.88 14.87
N SER A 329 8.83 -15.28 15.26
CA SER A 329 8.34 -14.04 14.66
C SER A 329 9.37 -12.91 14.78
N VAL A 330 9.98 -12.74 15.96
CA VAL A 330 11.02 -11.71 16.18
C VAL A 330 12.28 -12.01 15.37
N ARG A 331 12.66 -13.29 15.21
CA ARG A 331 13.81 -13.67 14.36
C ARG A 331 13.58 -13.26 12.89
N ASP A 332 12.39 -13.51 12.36
CA ASP A 332 12.02 -13.11 10.99
C ASP A 332 12.09 -11.59 10.81
N VAL A 333 11.69 -10.82 11.83
CA VAL A 333 11.84 -9.35 11.82
C VAL A 333 13.30 -8.94 11.65
N PHE A 334 14.21 -9.52 12.44
CA PHE A 334 15.63 -9.17 12.35
C PHE A 334 16.24 -9.52 10.99
N GLU A 335 15.89 -10.69 10.43
CA GLU A 335 16.40 -11.07 9.12
C GLU A 335 15.86 -10.17 8.01
N ALA A 336 14.57 -9.83 8.05
CA ALA A 336 13.97 -8.89 7.10
C ALA A 336 14.62 -7.49 7.19
N PHE A 337 14.83 -6.97 8.41
CA PHE A 337 15.51 -5.69 8.61
C PHE A 337 16.97 -5.72 8.15
N ARG A 338 17.70 -6.81 8.40
CA ARG A 338 19.09 -6.96 7.93
C ARG A 338 19.18 -6.87 6.41
N LEU A 339 18.38 -7.67 5.71
CA LEU A 339 18.36 -7.71 4.24
C LEU A 339 17.92 -6.37 3.63
N ALA A 340 16.87 -5.74 4.19
CA ALA A 340 16.43 -4.42 3.75
C ALA A 340 17.50 -3.35 3.98
N SER A 341 18.20 -3.41 5.11
CA SER A 341 19.25 -2.43 5.45
C SER A 341 20.43 -2.52 4.49
N GLU A 342 20.87 -3.73 4.13
CA GLU A 342 21.95 -3.94 3.17
C GLU A 342 21.62 -3.36 1.80
N ASN A 343 20.39 -3.57 1.32
CA ASN A 343 19.93 -2.99 0.06
C ASN A 343 19.86 -1.45 0.13
N LEU A 344 19.22 -0.92 1.18
CA LEU A 344 19.00 0.52 1.33
C LEU A 344 20.27 1.29 1.60
N LEU A 345 21.27 0.68 2.24
CA LEU A 345 22.57 1.32 2.45
C LEU A 345 23.22 1.69 1.13
N ILE A 346 23.15 0.81 0.14
CA ILE A 346 23.67 1.07 -1.21
C ILE A 346 22.83 2.16 -1.87
N TYR A 347 21.52 2.02 -1.86
CA TYR A 347 20.61 3.01 -2.48
C TYR A 347 20.81 4.43 -1.92
N ASP A 348 20.91 4.55 -0.58
CA ASP A 348 21.10 5.83 0.10
C ASP A 348 22.44 6.50 -0.19
N GLN A 349 23.50 5.72 -0.49
CA GLN A 349 24.78 6.30 -0.92
C GLN A 349 24.62 7.12 -2.20
N PHE A 350 23.76 6.67 -3.12
CA PHE A 350 23.49 7.38 -4.37
C PHE A 350 22.37 8.41 -4.21
N LEU A 351 21.26 8.10 -3.53
CA LEU A 351 20.17 9.04 -3.35
C LEU A 351 20.62 10.32 -2.64
N LEU A 352 21.44 10.16 -1.59
CA LEU A 352 21.83 11.25 -0.69
C LEU A 352 23.21 11.86 -1.03
N ALA A 353 23.77 11.56 -2.20
CA ALA A 353 25.10 12.01 -2.58
C ALA A 353 25.18 13.54 -2.66
N GLY A 354 26.04 14.16 -1.85
CA GLY A 354 26.15 15.63 -1.80
C GLY A 354 25.13 16.34 -0.92
N TYR A 355 24.23 15.59 -0.28
CA TYR A 355 23.38 16.12 0.79
C TYR A 355 23.97 15.85 2.17
N ARG A 356 23.76 16.80 3.08
CA ARG A 356 23.98 16.61 4.51
C ARG A 356 22.68 16.14 5.11
N ILE A 357 22.62 14.86 5.50
CA ILE A 357 21.40 14.28 6.07
C ILE A 357 21.63 13.99 7.55
N GLU A 358 20.70 14.47 8.38
CA GLU A 358 20.58 14.04 9.77
C GLU A 358 19.82 12.70 9.78
N GLY A 359 20.48 11.60 10.15
CA GLY A 359 19.85 10.28 10.21
C GLY A 359 20.79 9.12 9.85
N GLU A 360 20.22 7.91 9.90
CA GLU A 360 20.93 6.66 9.63
C GLU A 360 20.71 6.19 8.19
N LYS A 361 21.78 6.18 7.38
CA LYS A 361 21.77 5.54 6.06
C LYS A 361 21.54 4.04 6.19
N GLY A 362 20.74 3.48 5.31
CA GLY A 362 20.36 2.07 5.34
C GLY A 362 19.27 1.73 6.36
N ARG A 363 18.81 2.66 7.22
CA ARG A 363 17.67 2.40 8.10
C ARG A 363 16.42 2.04 7.28
N PRO A 364 15.80 0.86 7.47
CA PRO A 364 14.63 0.50 6.68
C PRO A 364 13.45 1.43 6.91
N ASN A 365 12.88 1.95 5.82
CA ASN A 365 11.56 2.62 5.83
C ASN A 365 10.45 1.57 5.80
N MET A 366 10.48 0.68 6.79
CA MET A 366 9.66 -0.52 6.86
C MET A 366 8.96 -0.61 8.21
N VAL A 367 7.74 -1.13 8.20
CA VAL A 367 6.96 -1.48 9.38
C VAL A 367 6.58 -2.95 9.33
N ILE A 368 6.59 -3.62 10.47
CA ILE A 368 6.29 -5.05 10.61
C ILE A 368 4.82 -5.23 10.86
N LYS A 369 4.14 -5.94 9.96
CA LYS A 369 2.72 -6.20 10.07
C LYS A 369 2.48 -7.41 10.98
N VAL A 370 1.94 -7.17 12.18
CA VAL A 370 1.73 -8.17 13.24
C VAL A 370 0.25 -8.51 13.33
N ALA A 371 -0.09 -9.80 13.30
CA ALA A 371 -1.48 -10.26 13.36
C ALA A 371 -1.98 -10.32 14.80
N ALA A 372 -3.08 -9.62 15.12
CA ALA A 372 -3.75 -9.55 16.41
C ALA A 372 -4.58 -10.82 16.73
N THR A 373 -3.97 -11.99 16.57
CA THR A 373 -4.68 -13.29 16.65
C THR A 373 -4.56 -13.98 18.00
N SER A 374 -3.60 -13.57 18.82
CA SER A 374 -3.30 -14.20 20.12
C SER A 374 -2.53 -13.25 21.04
N PRO A 375 -2.37 -13.56 22.34
CA PRO A 375 -1.56 -12.78 23.27
C PRO A 375 -0.09 -12.61 22.83
N ALA A 376 0.43 -13.46 21.94
CA ALA A 376 1.76 -13.32 21.36
C ALA A 376 1.95 -11.97 20.65
N ALA A 377 0.89 -11.45 19.99
CA ALA A 377 0.93 -10.18 19.27
C ALA A 377 1.33 -9.01 20.18
N ARG A 378 0.83 -8.99 21.42
CA ARG A 378 1.18 -7.99 22.45
C ARG A 378 2.69 -7.99 22.73
N THR A 379 3.26 -9.17 22.90
CA THR A 379 4.69 -9.33 23.21
C THR A 379 5.57 -9.00 22.01
N ILE A 380 5.22 -9.46 20.81
CA ILE A 380 5.95 -9.16 19.58
C ILE A 380 5.97 -7.64 19.37
N THR A 381 4.81 -6.98 19.45
CA THR A 381 4.64 -5.52 19.26
C THR A 381 5.53 -4.73 20.23
N ARG A 382 5.45 -4.99 21.54
CA ARG A 382 6.30 -4.30 22.52
C ARG A 382 7.78 -4.49 22.24
N ARG A 383 8.20 -5.72 21.91
CA ARG A 383 9.62 -6.04 21.68
C ARG A 383 10.19 -5.33 20.46
N ILE A 384 9.50 -5.38 19.32
CA ILE A 384 10.02 -4.77 18.08
C ILE A 384 10.00 -3.23 18.17
N ASN A 385 8.95 -2.65 18.76
CA ASN A 385 8.85 -1.20 18.89
C ASN A 385 9.88 -0.65 19.90
N ALA A 386 10.26 -1.43 20.92
CA ALA A 386 11.35 -1.10 21.85
C ALA A 386 12.76 -1.09 21.22
N LEU A 387 12.89 -1.58 19.98
CA LEU A 387 14.09 -1.48 19.14
C LEU A 387 14.01 -0.29 18.17
N GLY A 388 12.90 0.46 18.17
CA GLY A 388 12.66 1.55 17.23
C GLY A 388 12.10 1.12 15.87
N PHE A 389 11.83 -0.17 15.68
CA PHE A 389 11.14 -0.67 14.49
C PHE A 389 9.67 -0.27 14.52
N GLY A 390 9.07 -0.10 13.35
CA GLY A 390 7.65 0.22 13.28
C GLY A 390 6.79 -1.05 13.22
N SER A 391 5.55 -0.97 13.70
CA SER A 391 4.53 -2.01 13.63
C SER A 391 3.35 -1.55 12.79
N ASN A 392 2.69 -2.50 12.14
CA ASN A 392 1.37 -2.35 11.55
C ASN A 392 0.47 -3.47 12.07
N ILE A 393 -0.35 -3.20 13.07
CA ILE A 393 -1.24 -4.21 13.63
C ILE A 393 -2.37 -4.50 12.63
N THR A 394 -2.65 -5.78 12.40
CA THR A 394 -3.64 -6.27 11.43
C THR A 394 -4.40 -7.47 11.97
N VAL A 395 -5.40 -7.98 11.23
CA VAL A 395 -6.30 -9.04 11.72
C VAL A 395 -6.95 -8.56 13.03
N ASP A 396 -7.32 -7.28 13.00
CA ASP A 396 -7.90 -6.54 14.10
C ASP A 396 -9.25 -5.96 13.65
N TYR A 397 -10.24 -6.07 14.53
CA TYR A 397 -11.65 -5.82 14.23
C TYR A 397 -12.40 -5.15 15.37
N THR A 398 -11.86 -5.15 16.59
CA THR A 398 -12.60 -4.76 17.79
C THR A 398 -11.94 -3.61 18.51
N VAL A 399 -12.75 -2.79 19.17
CA VAL A 399 -12.26 -1.69 20.01
C VAL A 399 -11.32 -2.21 21.09
N SER A 400 -11.62 -3.37 21.68
CA SER A 400 -10.78 -3.95 22.73
C SER A 400 -9.43 -4.48 22.22
N GLN A 401 -9.39 -5.12 21.05
CA GLN A 401 -8.15 -5.56 20.41
C GLN A 401 -7.24 -4.36 20.09
N GLU A 402 -7.80 -3.37 19.39
CA GLU A 402 -7.07 -2.20 18.90
C GLU A 402 -6.55 -1.35 20.06
N ALA A 403 -7.38 -1.08 21.06
CA ALA A 403 -6.96 -0.30 22.23
C ALA A 403 -5.86 -1.00 23.03
N THR A 404 -5.95 -2.32 23.19
CA THR A 404 -4.93 -3.10 23.89
C THR A 404 -3.58 -3.01 23.18
N LEU A 405 -3.57 -3.17 21.85
CA LEU A 405 -2.34 -3.16 21.07
C LEU A 405 -1.77 -1.74 20.89
N LEU A 406 -2.62 -0.69 20.84
CA LEU A 406 -2.17 0.71 20.88
C LEU A 406 -1.39 1.02 22.16
N LEU A 407 -1.84 0.51 23.31
CA LEU A 407 -1.11 0.66 24.58
C LEU A 407 0.25 -0.06 24.53
N ASP A 408 0.30 -1.24 23.93
CA ASP A 408 1.55 -1.99 23.72
C ASP A 408 2.50 -1.31 22.74
N GLU A 409 1.97 -0.66 21.71
CA GLU A 409 2.73 0.17 20.78
C GLU A 409 3.36 1.39 21.47
N MET A 410 2.57 2.12 22.28
CA MET A 410 3.05 3.23 23.09
C MET A 410 4.14 2.81 24.07
N GLU A 411 3.98 1.65 24.72
CA GLU A 411 4.98 1.09 25.65
C GLU A 411 6.30 0.79 24.95
N GLY A 412 6.25 0.13 23.79
CA GLY A 412 7.43 -0.17 23.00
C GLY A 412 8.15 1.11 22.56
N MET A 413 7.42 2.10 22.03
CA MET A 413 8.03 3.37 21.62
C MET A 413 8.62 4.15 22.80
N ALA A 414 7.97 4.14 23.96
CA ALA A 414 8.53 4.74 25.17
C ALA A 414 9.87 4.09 25.56
N CYS A 415 9.98 2.76 25.44
CA CYS A 415 11.22 2.03 25.67
C CYS A 415 12.33 2.40 24.68
N ALA A 416 12.00 2.59 23.39
CA ALA A 416 12.96 3.03 22.39
C ALA A 416 13.48 4.46 22.68
N LEU A 417 12.57 5.39 22.99
CA LEU A 417 12.93 6.79 23.28
C LEU A 417 13.82 6.93 24.50
N LYS A 418 13.61 6.12 25.55
CA LYS A 418 14.51 6.07 26.72
C LYS A 418 15.94 5.63 26.38
N LYS A 419 16.12 4.90 25.28
CA LYS A 419 17.44 4.49 24.76
C LYS A 419 18.03 5.52 23.78
N GLY A 420 17.35 6.66 23.56
CA GLY A 420 17.72 7.63 22.53
C GLY A 420 17.41 7.17 21.11
N ILE A 421 16.63 6.10 20.94
CA ILE A 421 16.26 5.57 19.62
C ILE A 421 14.98 6.28 19.17
N ARG A 422 15.02 6.94 18.01
CA ARG A 422 13.84 7.53 17.38
C ARG A 422 12.95 6.43 16.78
N PRO A 423 11.70 6.27 17.23
CA PRO A 423 10.78 5.28 16.67
C PRO A 423 10.39 5.56 15.23
N THR A 424 10.18 4.50 14.45
CA THR A 424 9.49 4.57 13.16
C THR A 424 7.98 4.78 13.39
N GLN A 425 7.29 5.37 12.40
CA GLN A 425 5.83 5.47 12.40
C GLN A 425 5.17 4.08 12.52
N LEU A 426 4.04 4.01 13.24
CA LEU A 426 3.24 2.81 13.46
C LEU A 426 1.84 2.96 12.89
N TYR A 427 1.16 1.81 12.77
CA TYR A 427 -0.17 1.73 12.20
C TYR A 427 -1.06 0.74 12.95
N MET A 428 -2.30 1.15 13.22
CA MET A 428 -3.36 0.28 13.72
C MET A 428 -4.39 0.06 12.61
N THR A 429 -4.44 -1.13 12.01
CA THR A 429 -5.35 -1.44 10.89
C THR A 429 -6.63 -2.12 11.34
N ASN A 430 -7.73 -1.38 11.30
CA ASN A 430 -9.06 -1.91 11.50
C ASN A 430 -9.61 -2.54 10.23
N MET A 431 -9.91 -3.83 10.26
CA MET A 431 -10.47 -4.56 9.12
C MET A 431 -12.00 -4.48 9.08
N GLY A 432 -12.56 -3.26 9.17
CA GLY A 432 -14.00 -2.99 9.25
C GLY A 432 -14.81 -3.66 8.14
N GLY A 433 -14.35 -3.64 6.89
CA GLY A 433 -15.06 -4.27 5.77
C GLY A 433 -15.15 -5.80 5.86
N ARG A 434 -14.32 -6.46 6.69
CA ARG A 434 -14.42 -7.89 7.00
C ARG A 434 -15.31 -8.16 8.21
N LEU A 435 -15.36 -7.23 9.17
CA LEU A 435 -16.36 -7.24 10.25
C LEU A 435 -17.77 -7.11 9.65
N GLU A 436 -17.99 -6.18 8.73
CA GLU A 436 -19.25 -6.01 8.02
C GLU A 436 -19.69 -7.30 7.30
N SER A 437 -18.76 -7.95 6.57
CA SER A 437 -19.02 -9.25 5.96
C SER A 437 -19.44 -10.30 6.98
N HIS A 438 -18.77 -10.36 8.14
CA HIS A 438 -19.10 -11.33 9.17
C HIS A 438 -20.46 -11.09 9.82
N LEU A 439 -20.76 -9.85 10.22
CA LEU A 439 -22.04 -9.53 10.86
C LEU A 439 -23.21 -9.79 9.93
N ARG A 440 -23.03 -9.55 8.61
CA ARG A 440 -24.00 -9.94 7.59
C ARG A 440 -24.24 -11.44 7.59
N GLU A 441 -23.17 -12.22 7.56
CA GLU A 441 -23.30 -13.68 7.56
C GLU A 441 -24.00 -14.20 8.82
N VAL A 442 -23.62 -13.72 10.00
CA VAL A 442 -24.28 -14.08 11.28
C VAL A 442 -25.77 -13.74 11.25
N LYS A 443 -26.14 -12.57 10.72
CA LYS A 443 -27.54 -12.17 10.63
C LYS A 443 -28.31 -12.99 9.60
N LEU A 444 -27.68 -13.37 8.48
CA LEU A 444 -28.30 -14.25 7.50
C LEU A 444 -28.51 -15.67 8.07
N GLU A 445 -27.54 -16.21 8.80
CA GLU A 445 -27.67 -17.50 9.49
C GLU A 445 -28.87 -17.50 10.45
N GLU A 446 -29.07 -16.43 11.22
CA GLU A 446 -30.24 -16.24 12.08
C GLU A 446 -31.56 -16.26 11.27
N PHE A 447 -31.64 -15.50 10.17
CA PHE A 447 -32.86 -15.43 9.36
C PHE A 447 -33.17 -16.72 8.61
N PHE A 448 -32.16 -17.45 8.13
CA PHE A 448 -32.37 -18.78 7.55
C PHE A 448 -32.77 -19.80 8.61
N GLY A 449 -32.27 -19.69 9.84
CA GLY A 449 -32.79 -20.45 10.99
C GLY A 449 -34.28 -20.21 11.22
N GLN A 450 -34.69 -18.94 11.25
CA GLN A 450 -36.11 -18.55 11.36
C GLN A 450 -36.93 -19.05 10.16
N LEU A 451 -36.38 -19.00 8.95
CA LEU A 451 -37.04 -19.53 7.75
C LEU A 451 -37.31 -21.03 7.90
N ARG A 452 -36.30 -21.81 8.33
CA ARG A 452 -36.46 -23.25 8.58
C ARG A 452 -37.58 -23.52 9.58
N GLU A 453 -37.67 -22.75 10.65
CA GLU A 453 -38.75 -22.86 11.64
C GLU A 453 -40.12 -22.49 11.07
N ALA A 454 -40.18 -21.45 10.24
CA ALA A 454 -41.43 -20.92 9.69
C ALA A 454 -42.03 -21.77 8.57
N VAL A 455 -41.20 -22.35 7.68
CA VAL A 455 -41.67 -23.05 6.47
C VAL A 455 -41.28 -24.53 6.40
N GLY A 456 -40.52 -25.03 7.38
CA GLY A 456 -39.98 -26.39 7.39
C GLY A 456 -38.68 -26.52 6.57
N GLU A 457 -37.85 -27.50 6.93
CA GLU A 457 -36.51 -27.68 6.35
C GLU A 457 -36.53 -27.94 4.84
N GLU A 458 -37.44 -28.78 4.34
CA GLU A 458 -37.54 -29.10 2.91
C GLU A 458 -37.77 -27.84 2.06
N LYS A 459 -38.76 -27.03 2.42
CA LYS A 459 -39.07 -25.79 1.71
C LYS A 459 -37.99 -24.73 1.90
N ALA A 460 -37.36 -24.68 3.07
CA ALA A 460 -36.24 -23.77 3.32
C ALA A 460 -35.00 -24.16 2.48
N LEU A 461 -34.75 -25.45 2.26
CA LEU A 461 -33.72 -25.95 1.36
C LEU A 461 -34.00 -25.56 -0.10
N GLU A 462 -35.26 -25.62 -0.56
CA GLU A 462 -35.61 -25.14 -1.90
C GLU A 462 -35.25 -23.66 -2.10
N ARG A 463 -35.42 -22.82 -1.07
CA ARG A 463 -35.00 -21.40 -1.11
C ARG A 463 -33.49 -21.27 -1.23
N ILE A 464 -32.73 -22.07 -0.48
CA ILE A 464 -31.26 -22.08 -0.54
C ILE A 464 -30.79 -22.55 -1.91
N ASP A 465 -31.41 -23.58 -2.48
CA ASP A 465 -31.07 -24.09 -3.81
C ASP A 465 -31.32 -23.03 -4.89
N GLN A 466 -32.46 -22.31 -4.82
CA GLN A 466 -32.76 -21.19 -5.71
C GLN A 466 -31.72 -20.08 -5.59
N LEU A 467 -31.39 -19.66 -4.36
CA LEU A 467 -30.36 -18.66 -4.09
C LEU A 467 -29.00 -19.11 -4.64
N SER A 468 -28.65 -20.38 -4.46
CA SER A 468 -27.37 -20.92 -4.91
C SER A 468 -27.18 -20.84 -6.42
N ARG A 469 -28.25 -21.02 -7.21
CA ARG A 469 -28.22 -20.87 -8.67
C ARG A 469 -27.95 -19.44 -9.09
N VAL A 470 -28.57 -18.48 -8.40
CA VAL A 470 -28.36 -17.05 -8.68
C VAL A 470 -26.94 -16.63 -8.31
N ASN A 471 -26.42 -17.15 -7.20
CA ASN A 471 -25.09 -16.82 -6.70
C ASN A 471 -23.96 -17.63 -7.37
N GLY A 472 -24.28 -18.66 -8.17
CA GLY A 472 -23.30 -19.58 -8.74
C GLY A 472 -22.58 -20.44 -7.69
N THR A 473 -23.27 -20.79 -6.60
CA THR A 473 -22.72 -21.57 -5.48
C THR A 473 -23.28 -22.99 -5.40
N GLU A 474 -23.96 -23.47 -6.45
CA GLU A 474 -24.65 -24.77 -6.47
C GLU A 474 -23.72 -25.93 -6.10
N GLU A 475 -22.50 -25.96 -6.65
CA GLU A 475 -21.54 -27.03 -6.37
C GLU A 475 -21.13 -27.07 -4.90
N LYS A 476 -20.98 -25.90 -4.26
CA LYS A 476 -20.62 -25.80 -2.84
C LYS A 476 -21.78 -26.23 -1.96
N VAL A 477 -23.00 -25.81 -2.30
CA VAL A 477 -24.23 -26.18 -1.59
C VAL A 477 -24.49 -27.68 -1.72
N ALA A 478 -24.24 -28.28 -2.89
CA ALA A 478 -24.40 -29.72 -3.10
C ALA A 478 -23.40 -30.57 -2.29
N LYS A 479 -22.19 -30.06 -2.07
CA LYS A 479 -21.15 -30.72 -1.24
C LYS A 479 -21.35 -30.54 0.26
N ALA A 480 -22.09 -29.51 0.67
CA ALA A 480 -22.36 -29.21 2.07
C ALA A 480 -23.33 -30.23 2.70
N THR A 481 -23.06 -30.60 3.95
CA THR A 481 -23.84 -31.57 4.72
C THR A 481 -24.74 -30.89 5.74
N GLY A 482 -26.04 -31.18 5.68
CA GLY A 482 -27.02 -30.55 6.55
C GLY A 482 -27.46 -29.14 6.11
N TYR A 483 -28.45 -28.59 6.81
CA TYR A 483 -29.06 -27.30 6.47
C TYR A 483 -28.10 -26.13 6.69
N GLU A 484 -27.42 -26.11 7.83
CA GLU A 484 -26.55 -25.01 8.26
C GLU A 484 -25.37 -24.84 7.30
N GLU A 485 -24.66 -25.91 6.94
CA GLU A 485 -23.53 -25.82 6.00
C GLU A 485 -23.97 -25.35 4.61
N LYS A 486 -25.20 -25.71 4.18
CA LYS A 486 -25.77 -25.23 2.92
C LYS A 486 -26.08 -23.74 2.95
N VAL A 487 -26.61 -23.22 4.06
CA VAL A 487 -26.76 -21.77 4.27
C VAL A 487 -25.41 -21.08 4.15
N LEU A 488 -24.37 -21.60 4.81
CA LEU A 488 -23.02 -21.03 4.72
C LEU A 488 -22.50 -21.06 3.28
N ALA A 489 -22.65 -22.18 2.58
CA ALA A 489 -22.20 -22.31 1.20
C ALA A 489 -22.88 -21.28 0.27
N ALA A 490 -24.15 -20.94 0.50
CA ALA A 490 -24.91 -19.99 -0.32
C ALA A 490 -24.70 -18.51 0.05
N THR A 491 -24.37 -18.20 1.31
CA THR A 491 -24.47 -16.82 1.86
C THR A 491 -23.13 -16.19 2.28
N ARG A 492 -22.02 -16.94 2.26
CA ARG A 492 -20.71 -16.40 2.68
C ARG A 492 -20.15 -15.39 1.68
N PHE A 493 -19.46 -14.38 2.19
CA PHE A 493 -18.82 -13.35 1.36
C PHE A 493 -17.81 -13.95 0.37
N ALA A 494 -17.02 -14.93 0.83
CA ALA A 494 -16.04 -15.64 0.01
C ALA A 494 -16.65 -16.37 -1.20
N HIS A 495 -17.97 -16.55 -1.21
CA HIS A 495 -18.71 -17.27 -2.24
C HIS A 495 -19.50 -16.34 -3.18
N GLY A 496 -19.41 -15.02 -2.99
CA GLY A 496 -20.00 -14.03 -3.89
C GLY A 496 -21.11 -13.18 -3.28
N GLN A 497 -21.68 -13.56 -2.13
CA GLN A 497 -22.73 -12.79 -1.45
C GLN A 497 -22.12 -11.58 -0.73
N LYS A 498 -22.08 -10.42 -1.40
CA LYS A 498 -21.40 -9.22 -0.88
C LYS A 498 -22.29 -8.27 -0.07
N THR A 499 -23.60 -8.31 -0.31
CA THR A 499 -24.62 -7.42 0.27
C THR A 499 -25.91 -8.21 0.46
N ILE A 500 -26.86 -7.73 1.26
CA ILE A 500 -28.24 -8.25 1.23
C ILE A 500 -28.95 -7.64 0.00
N ASP A 501 -29.06 -8.42 -1.08
CA ASP A 501 -29.63 -8.02 -2.37
C ASP A 501 -31.00 -8.66 -2.64
N GLU A 502 -31.54 -8.46 -3.85
CA GLU A 502 -32.86 -8.96 -4.24
C GLU A 502 -33.01 -10.48 -4.08
N PRO A 503 -32.03 -11.32 -4.50
CA PRO A 503 -32.11 -12.77 -4.29
C PRO A 503 -32.26 -13.17 -2.82
N ILE A 504 -31.54 -12.51 -1.91
CA ILE A 504 -31.70 -12.74 -0.47
C ILE A 504 -33.08 -12.29 0.00
N CYS A 505 -33.56 -11.13 -0.46
CA CYS A 505 -34.89 -10.64 -0.09
C CYS A 505 -36.00 -11.61 -0.51
N GLU A 506 -35.89 -12.21 -1.70
CA GLU A 506 -36.84 -13.21 -2.17
C GLU A 506 -36.74 -14.52 -1.39
N ALA A 507 -35.51 -14.97 -1.05
CA ALA A 507 -35.30 -16.19 -0.26
C ALA A 507 -35.88 -16.09 1.16
N LEU A 508 -35.86 -14.91 1.78
CA LEU A 508 -36.26 -14.67 3.17
C LEU A 508 -37.63 -13.99 3.33
N LYS A 509 -38.39 -13.83 2.24
CA LYS A 509 -39.66 -13.04 2.24
C LYS A 509 -40.72 -13.52 3.22
N ASP A 510 -40.68 -14.80 3.59
CA ASP A 510 -41.66 -15.44 4.49
C ASP A 510 -41.35 -15.14 5.98
N VAL A 511 -40.18 -14.56 6.29
CA VAL A 511 -39.73 -14.29 7.67
C VAL A 511 -39.33 -12.84 7.93
N VAL A 512 -38.84 -12.13 6.92
CA VAL A 512 -38.38 -10.73 7.08
C VAL A 512 -38.79 -9.90 5.87
N SER A 513 -39.31 -8.69 6.12
CA SER A 513 -39.65 -7.77 5.03
C SER A 513 -38.40 -7.26 4.31
N LYS A 514 -38.54 -7.01 3.01
CA LYS A 514 -37.48 -6.41 2.18
C LYS A 514 -36.92 -5.10 2.78
N LYS A 515 -37.79 -4.25 3.33
CA LYS A 515 -37.39 -3.00 3.97
C LYS A 515 -36.52 -3.27 5.22
N ALA A 516 -36.92 -4.22 6.06
CA ALA A 516 -36.14 -4.58 7.24
C ALA A 516 -34.76 -5.15 6.86
N LEU A 517 -34.68 -5.98 5.82
CA LEU A 517 -33.41 -6.49 5.27
C LEU A 517 -32.49 -5.38 4.75
N GLN A 518 -33.04 -4.40 4.03
CA GLN A 518 -32.29 -3.23 3.55
C GLN A 518 -31.79 -2.35 4.70
N ASP A 519 -32.60 -2.17 5.74
CA ASP A 519 -32.19 -1.41 6.92
C ASP A 519 -31.08 -2.14 7.71
N TRP A 520 -31.12 -3.48 7.75
CA TRP A 520 -30.03 -4.31 8.29
C TRP A 520 -28.74 -4.15 7.49
N GLU A 521 -28.81 -4.22 6.15
CA GLU A 521 -27.64 -4.00 5.28
C GLU A 521 -27.03 -2.61 5.50
N SER A 522 -27.87 -1.58 5.57
CA SER A 522 -27.44 -0.21 5.82
C SER A 522 -26.69 -0.10 7.15
N ALA A 523 -27.27 -0.63 8.23
CA ALA A 523 -26.66 -0.62 9.55
C ALA A 523 -25.36 -1.44 9.60
N ILE A 524 -25.39 -2.67 9.09
CA ILE A 524 -24.21 -3.56 9.03
C ILE A 524 -23.09 -2.88 8.29
N GLY A 525 -23.36 -2.27 7.13
CA GLY A 525 -22.36 -1.55 6.35
C GLY A 525 -21.73 -0.35 7.07
N GLN A 526 -22.24 0.10 8.22
CA GLN A 526 -21.66 1.20 9.00
C GLN A 526 -20.87 0.71 10.22
N SER A 527 -20.94 -0.59 10.54
CA SER A 527 -20.31 -1.18 11.72
C SER A 527 -18.80 -0.97 11.78
N GLY A 528 -18.07 -1.22 10.69
CA GLY A 528 -16.62 -0.98 10.63
C GLY A 528 -16.25 0.48 10.86
N THR A 529 -17.02 1.41 10.28
CA THR A 529 -16.84 2.84 10.52
C THR A 529 -17.12 3.21 11.98
N LEU A 530 -18.13 2.62 12.63
CA LEU A 530 -18.42 2.88 14.04
C LEU A 530 -17.25 2.48 14.95
N VAL A 531 -16.67 1.29 14.73
CA VAL A 531 -15.46 0.84 15.45
C VAL A 531 -14.32 1.85 15.24
N ALA A 532 -14.08 2.23 13.98
CA ALA A 532 -13.06 3.21 13.61
C ALA A 532 -13.21 4.57 14.31
N ARG A 533 -14.42 5.12 14.32
CA ARG A 533 -14.69 6.40 15.01
C ARG A 533 -14.48 6.28 16.52
N ARG A 534 -14.88 5.16 17.12
CA ARG A 534 -14.74 4.93 18.56
C ARG A 534 -13.26 4.84 18.97
N VAL A 535 -12.46 4.02 18.30
CA VAL A 535 -11.02 3.89 18.62
C VAL A 535 -10.28 5.19 18.33
N TRP A 536 -10.53 5.82 17.18
CA TRP A 536 -9.92 7.11 16.90
C TRP A 536 -10.29 8.17 17.96
N GLY A 537 -11.56 8.19 18.39
CA GLY A 537 -12.04 9.07 19.45
C GLY A 537 -11.37 8.83 20.81
N ILE A 538 -11.10 7.56 21.17
CA ILE A 538 -10.44 7.19 22.42
C ILE A 538 -8.98 7.71 22.45
N PHE A 539 -8.27 7.71 21.33
CA PHE A 539 -6.83 8.00 21.31
C PHE A 539 -6.44 9.36 20.74
N PHE A 540 -7.14 9.84 19.71
CA PHE A 540 -6.68 10.95 18.87
C PHE A 540 -7.60 12.17 18.87
N ALA A 541 -8.83 12.05 19.38
CA ALA A 541 -9.65 13.24 19.64
C ALA A 541 -8.87 14.20 20.54
N GLU A 542 -8.98 15.50 20.27
CA GLU A 542 -8.11 16.54 20.85
C GLU A 542 -7.92 16.42 22.36
N LYS A 543 -9.02 16.28 23.11
CA LYS A 543 -8.99 16.14 24.57
C LYS A 543 -8.32 14.84 25.03
N ASN A 544 -8.60 13.73 24.35
CA ASN A 544 -8.07 12.42 24.74
C ASN A 544 -6.59 12.28 24.38
N ARG A 545 -6.15 12.86 23.26
CA ARG A 545 -4.74 12.93 22.90
C ARG A 545 -3.89 13.60 23.98
N GLU A 546 -4.35 14.73 24.52
CA GLU A 546 -3.63 15.43 25.60
C GLU A 546 -3.59 14.62 26.90
N ARG A 547 -4.66 13.86 27.20
CA ARG A 547 -4.68 12.91 28.33
C ARG A 547 -3.66 11.80 28.16
N TRP A 548 -3.55 11.21 26.96
CA TRP A 548 -2.52 10.20 26.67
C TRP A 548 -1.10 10.76 26.79
N ILE A 549 -0.85 11.98 26.31
CA ILE A 549 0.45 12.64 26.49
C ILE A 549 0.78 12.80 27.98
N ALA A 550 -0.16 13.31 28.77
CA ALA A 550 0.03 13.46 30.21
C ALA A 550 0.27 12.12 30.92
N TYR A 551 -0.46 11.08 30.51
CA TYR A 551 -0.28 9.72 30.99
C TYR A 551 1.12 9.19 30.68
N LEU A 552 1.60 9.34 29.44
CA LEU A 552 2.94 8.90 29.02
C LEU A 552 4.05 9.65 29.78
N VAL A 553 3.91 10.95 29.97
CA VAL A 553 4.87 11.73 30.79
C VAL A 553 4.93 11.19 32.21
N LYS A 554 3.76 11.00 32.84
CA LYS A 554 3.66 10.57 34.24
C LYS A 554 4.10 9.12 34.44
N GLN A 555 3.52 8.19 33.67
CA GLN A 555 3.69 6.75 33.88
C GLN A 555 4.95 6.20 33.24
N LYS A 556 5.41 6.81 32.14
CA LYS A 556 6.62 6.35 31.44
C LYS A 556 7.81 7.25 31.71
N GLY A 557 7.69 8.36 32.42
CA GLY A 557 8.82 9.24 32.74
C GLY A 557 9.44 9.86 31.49
N LEU A 558 8.61 10.13 30.47
CA LEU A 558 9.03 10.78 29.23
C LEU A 558 8.96 12.30 29.37
N THR A 559 9.74 13.01 28.57
CA THR A 559 9.53 14.44 28.35
C THR A 559 8.22 14.69 27.56
N SER A 560 7.69 15.91 27.62
CA SER A 560 6.50 16.28 26.85
C SER A 560 6.70 16.07 25.35
N ASP A 561 7.87 16.39 24.82
CA ASP A 561 8.17 16.25 23.39
C ASP A 561 8.30 14.78 22.97
N GLN A 562 8.90 13.93 23.82
CA GLN A 562 8.92 12.48 23.60
C GLN A 562 7.51 11.88 23.60
N ALA A 563 6.65 12.27 24.55
CA ALA A 563 5.27 11.79 24.61
C ALA A 563 4.43 12.26 23.40
N LYS A 564 4.61 13.52 22.97
CA LYS A 564 3.99 14.04 21.74
C LYS A 564 4.46 13.27 20.51
N LEU A 565 5.76 13.00 20.41
CA LEU A 565 6.33 12.23 19.30
C LEU A 565 5.72 10.83 19.20
N ILE A 566 5.50 10.13 20.32
CA ILE A 566 4.78 8.84 20.33
C ILE A 566 3.40 9.02 19.69
N MET A 567 2.61 9.97 20.20
CA MET A 567 1.25 10.19 19.68
C MET A 567 1.24 10.63 18.22
N ASP A 568 2.23 11.39 17.75
CA ASP A 568 2.34 11.84 16.35
C ASP A 568 2.78 10.73 15.39
N ARG A 569 3.34 9.63 15.92
CA ARG A 569 3.85 8.48 15.14
C ARG A 569 2.85 7.33 15.06
N ILE A 570 1.76 7.35 15.80
CA ILE A 570 0.73 6.30 15.72
C ILE A 570 -0.36 6.76 14.76
N HIS A 571 -0.61 5.99 13.71
CA HIS A 571 -1.67 6.29 12.75
C HIS A 571 -2.72 5.19 12.74
N TYR A 572 -3.98 5.61 12.71
CA TYR A 572 -5.13 4.72 12.59
C TYR A 572 -5.50 4.49 11.13
N LEU A 573 -5.78 3.25 10.74
CA LEU A 573 -6.09 2.85 9.37
C LEU A 573 -7.47 2.22 9.33
N PRO A 574 -8.53 3.00 9.05
CA PRO A 574 -9.82 2.42 8.75
C PRO A 574 -9.73 1.69 7.40
N ALA A 575 -9.70 0.36 7.44
CA ALA A 575 -9.57 -0.48 6.25
C ALA A 575 -10.92 -1.10 5.81
N SER A 576 -12.01 -0.31 5.86
CA SER A 576 -13.24 -0.67 5.14
C SER A 576 -13.12 -0.17 3.70
N LYS A 577 -13.04 -1.12 2.75
CA LYS A 577 -12.70 -0.88 1.33
C LYS A 577 -13.75 -1.52 0.43
N ARG A 578 -15.01 -1.51 0.89
CA ARG A 578 -16.11 -2.20 0.21
C ARG A 578 -16.94 -1.23 -0.60
N LYS A 579 -17.04 0.02 -0.14
CA LYS A 579 -17.76 1.10 -0.80
C LYS A 579 -17.00 2.41 -0.70
N PRO A 580 -17.05 3.27 -1.73
CA PRO A 580 -16.28 4.53 -1.73
C PRO A 580 -16.62 5.46 -0.56
N PHE A 581 -17.82 5.35 0.01
CA PHE A 581 -18.22 6.09 1.22
C PHE A 581 -17.37 5.80 2.45
N ASP A 582 -16.77 4.61 2.56
CA ASP A 582 -15.94 4.22 3.70
C ASP A 582 -14.76 5.19 3.87
N THR A 583 -14.14 5.59 2.75
CA THR A 583 -13.08 6.61 2.71
C THR A 583 -13.60 7.94 3.22
N PHE A 584 -14.72 8.41 2.67
CA PHE A 584 -15.27 9.73 2.99
C PHE A 584 -15.89 9.83 4.38
N TRP A 585 -16.31 8.74 5.01
CA TRP A 585 -16.88 8.74 6.36
C TRP A 585 -15.85 8.78 7.48
N THR A 586 -14.56 8.64 7.15
CA THR A 586 -13.47 8.54 8.11
C THR A 586 -12.28 9.42 7.72
N LEU A 587 -12.53 10.59 7.12
CA LEU A 587 -11.47 11.56 6.87
C LEU A 587 -11.08 12.25 8.17
N ALA A 588 -9.78 12.42 8.39
CA ALA A 588 -9.21 13.19 9.47
C ALA A 588 -7.84 13.73 9.09
N SER A 589 -7.55 14.98 9.44
CA SER A 589 -6.26 15.62 9.19
C SER A 589 -5.12 15.03 10.03
N ARG A 590 -5.46 14.37 11.14
CA ARG A 590 -4.52 13.93 12.17
C ARG A 590 -4.65 12.43 12.45
N ASN A 591 -3.49 11.78 12.62
CA ASN A 591 -3.35 10.39 13.08
C ASN A 591 -4.24 9.38 12.32
N LEU A 592 -4.52 9.63 11.03
CA LEU A 592 -5.32 8.74 10.19
C LEU A 592 -4.68 8.60 8.82
N VAL A 593 -4.58 7.36 8.33
CA VAL A 593 -4.08 7.02 6.99
C VAL A 593 -5.04 6.02 6.37
N HIS A 594 -5.65 6.36 5.25
CA HIS A 594 -6.44 5.40 4.48
C HIS A 594 -5.52 4.48 3.68
N THR A 595 -5.65 3.17 3.83
CA THR A 595 -5.01 2.23 2.89
C THR A 595 -6.06 1.73 1.92
N GLU A 596 -5.81 1.75 0.62
CA GLU A 596 -6.88 1.46 -0.35
C GLU A 596 -6.46 0.43 -1.39
N PHE A 597 -7.39 -0.45 -1.77
CA PHE A 597 -7.19 -1.32 -2.91
C PHE A 597 -7.22 -0.52 -4.21
N PRO A 598 -6.48 -0.95 -5.26
CA PRO A 598 -6.35 -0.15 -6.48
C PRO A 598 -7.68 0.11 -7.23
N ASP A 599 -8.65 -0.80 -7.14
CA ASP A 599 -10.00 -0.65 -7.71
C ASP A 599 -10.90 0.24 -6.85
N HIS A 600 -10.77 0.16 -5.52
CA HIS A 600 -11.45 1.06 -4.59
C HIS A 600 -11.03 2.52 -4.83
N GLN A 601 -9.75 2.77 -5.13
CA GLN A 601 -9.26 4.11 -5.48
C GLN A 601 -10.02 4.72 -6.67
N GLU A 602 -10.29 3.93 -7.71
CA GLU A 602 -11.05 4.39 -8.86
C GLU A 602 -12.52 4.63 -8.50
N ASN A 603 -13.10 3.82 -7.61
CA ASN A 603 -14.48 4.01 -7.14
C ASN A 603 -14.65 5.31 -6.34
N VAL A 604 -13.69 5.62 -5.46
CA VAL A 604 -13.66 6.89 -4.71
C VAL A 604 -13.50 8.07 -5.65
N ARG A 605 -12.56 7.98 -6.61
CA ARG A 605 -12.36 8.99 -7.65
C ARG A 605 -13.65 9.27 -8.43
N ARG A 606 -14.31 8.22 -8.93
CA ARG A 606 -15.58 8.33 -9.67
C ARG A 606 -16.70 8.95 -8.84
N MET A 607 -16.79 8.57 -7.57
CA MET A 607 -17.77 9.16 -6.66
C MET A 607 -17.55 10.67 -6.52
N ALA A 608 -16.30 11.11 -6.46
CA ALA A 608 -15.95 12.52 -6.35
C ALA A 608 -16.27 13.35 -7.62
N GLU A 609 -16.47 12.70 -8.78
CA GLU A 609 -16.90 13.35 -10.02
C GLU A 609 -18.41 13.62 -10.08
N GLY A 610 -19.19 13.06 -9.14
CA GLY A 610 -20.63 13.27 -9.10
C GLY A 610 -21.01 14.73 -8.83
N THR A 611 -22.03 15.25 -9.51
CA THR A 611 -22.47 16.65 -9.38
C THR A 611 -22.93 17.05 -7.98
N GLN A 612 -23.32 16.09 -7.15
CA GLN A 612 -23.74 16.29 -5.76
C GLN A 612 -22.59 16.14 -4.76
N PHE A 613 -21.39 15.77 -5.20
CA PHE A 613 -20.26 15.55 -4.31
C PHE A 613 -19.70 16.88 -3.78
N ASN A 614 -19.50 16.95 -2.47
CA ASN A 614 -18.87 18.09 -1.82
C ASN A 614 -17.88 17.60 -0.76
N LEU A 615 -16.57 17.70 -1.05
CA LEU A 615 -15.52 17.27 -0.12
C LEU A 615 -15.62 17.95 1.25
N LYS A 616 -16.06 19.21 1.31
CA LYS A 616 -16.18 19.97 2.56
C LYS A 616 -17.18 19.34 3.52
N ALA A 617 -18.20 18.63 3.02
CA ALA A 617 -19.18 17.94 3.87
C ALA A 617 -18.59 16.72 4.61
N TYR A 618 -17.39 16.27 4.20
CA TYR A 618 -16.70 15.11 4.76
C TYR A 618 -15.44 15.50 5.57
N GLU A 619 -15.16 16.79 5.75
CA GLU A 619 -14.02 17.23 6.55
C GLU A 619 -14.18 16.79 8.01
N GLU A 620 -13.14 16.15 8.57
CA GLU A 620 -13.16 15.57 9.93
C GLU A 620 -14.35 14.61 10.17
N SER A 621 -14.82 13.93 9.12
CA SER A 621 -15.98 13.04 9.19
C SER A 621 -15.80 11.84 10.12
N ILE A 622 -14.57 11.53 10.54
CA ILE A 622 -14.31 10.59 11.64
C ILE A 622 -15.02 11.00 12.95
N THR A 623 -15.32 12.29 13.13
CA THR A 623 -16.01 12.82 14.32
C THR A 623 -17.53 12.80 14.21
N HIS A 624 -18.07 12.53 13.03
CA HIS A 624 -19.51 12.54 12.79
C HIS A 624 -20.21 11.36 13.46
N THR A 625 -21.48 11.53 13.80
CA THR A 625 -22.34 10.46 14.33
C THR A 625 -23.31 9.96 13.27
N PHE A 626 -23.56 8.66 13.26
CA PHE A 626 -24.70 8.10 12.53
C PHE A 626 -25.99 8.21 13.37
N SER A 627 -27.14 7.89 12.77
CA SER A 627 -28.41 7.82 13.51
C SER A 627 -28.31 6.83 14.68
N PRO A 628 -28.85 7.16 15.89
CA PRO A 628 -28.86 6.24 17.03
C PRO A 628 -29.50 4.87 16.71
N GLU A 629 -30.52 4.85 15.85
CA GLU A 629 -31.23 3.63 15.43
C GLU A 629 -30.30 2.58 14.78
N ILE A 630 -29.23 3.03 14.12
CA ILE A 630 -28.22 2.14 13.52
C ILE A 630 -27.48 1.39 14.63
N LEU A 631 -27.08 2.11 15.68
CA LEU A 631 -26.34 1.53 16.78
C LEU A 631 -27.24 0.57 17.57
N GLU A 632 -28.46 1.00 17.92
CA GLU A 632 -29.46 0.17 18.61
C GLU A 632 -29.75 -1.14 17.86
N ARG A 633 -29.82 -1.07 16.53
CA ARG A 633 -30.02 -2.25 15.68
C ARG A 633 -28.81 -3.18 15.71
N LEU A 634 -27.60 -2.64 15.51
CA LEU A 634 -26.38 -3.43 15.54
C LEU A 634 -26.14 -4.09 16.91
N TYR A 635 -26.53 -3.41 17.99
CA TYR A 635 -26.47 -3.94 19.36
C TYR A 635 -27.28 -5.22 19.57
N GLN A 636 -28.19 -5.57 18.67
CA GLN A 636 -28.91 -6.85 18.73
C GLN A 636 -28.01 -8.03 18.30
N ILE A 637 -26.93 -7.78 17.56
CA ILE A 637 -25.97 -8.81 17.14
C ILE A 637 -24.87 -8.93 18.20
N GLU A 638 -24.73 -10.10 18.82
CA GLU A 638 -23.73 -10.36 19.87
C GLU A 638 -22.30 -10.05 19.41
N ASP A 639 -21.92 -10.51 18.21
CA ASP A 639 -20.57 -10.27 17.68
C ASP A 639 -20.30 -8.78 17.40
N PHE A 640 -21.32 -7.97 17.19
CA PHE A 640 -21.14 -6.52 17.12
C PHE A 640 -20.87 -5.92 18.50
N ARG A 641 -21.57 -6.36 19.56
CA ARG A 641 -21.30 -5.91 20.94
C ARG A 641 -19.85 -6.22 21.32
N LYS A 642 -19.40 -7.46 21.07
CA LYS A 642 -18.00 -7.88 21.27
C LYS A 642 -17.00 -7.06 20.45
N ALA A 643 -17.38 -6.63 19.25
CA ALA A 643 -16.53 -5.79 18.41
C ALA A 643 -16.47 -4.33 18.85
N TYR A 644 -17.58 -3.79 19.38
CA TYR A 644 -17.73 -2.38 19.62
C TYR A 644 -17.40 -1.96 21.06
N GLU A 645 -17.57 -2.87 22.03
CA GLU A 645 -17.31 -2.60 23.44
C GLU A 645 -15.86 -2.85 23.85
N ILE A 646 -15.46 -2.27 24.98
CA ILE A 646 -14.16 -2.54 25.62
C ILE A 646 -14.29 -3.70 26.61
N ASN A 647 -13.16 -4.19 27.11
CA ASN A 647 -13.14 -5.15 28.20
C ASN A 647 -12.87 -4.46 29.56
N PRO A 648 -13.07 -5.15 30.70
CA PRO A 648 -12.87 -4.56 32.03
C PRO A 648 -11.45 -4.06 32.32
N GLU A 649 -10.41 -4.67 31.74
CA GLU A 649 -9.01 -4.22 31.92
C GLU A 649 -8.82 -2.82 31.32
N LEU A 650 -9.32 -2.59 30.11
CA LEU A 650 -9.25 -1.30 29.44
C LEU A 650 -10.04 -0.21 30.18
N ALA A 651 -11.19 -0.57 30.77
CA ALA A 651 -12.00 0.39 31.52
C ALA A 651 -11.21 1.02 32.70
N GLU A 652 -10.44 0.21 33.43
CA GLU A 652 -9.60 0.71 34.53
C GLU A 652 -8.45 1.59 34.01
N ILE A 653 -7.81 1.21 32.91
CA ILE A 653 -6.74 2.01 32.29
C ILE A 653 -7.29 3.36 31.81
N PHE A 654 -8.43 3.37 31.14
CA PHE A 654 -9.06 4.59 30.63
C PHE A 654 -9.46 5.54 31.76
N LYS A 655 -9.98 5.00 32.85
CA LYS A 655 -10.27 5.76 34.08
C LYS A 655 -9.00 6.39 34.66
N GLU A 656 -7.88 5.66 34.67
CA GLU A 656 -6.58 6.20 35.12
C GLU A 656 -6.09 7.36 34.24
N VAL A 657 -6.30 7.26 32.93
CA VAL A 657 -5.96 8.30 31.94
C VAL A 657 -6.92 9.50 32.03
N GLY A 658 -8.10 9.31 32.63
CA GLY A 658 -9.15 10.31 32.77
C GLY A 658 -10.17 10.33 31.63
N ILE A 659 -10.29 9.24 30.89
CA ILE A 659 -11.32 8.99 29.87
C ILE A 659 -12.49 8.29 30.60
N ALA A 660 -13.66 8.93 30.64
CA ALA A 660 -14.77 8.60 31.54
C ALA A 660 -16.07 8.25 30.81
N GLU A 661 -16.03 8.18 29.48
CA GLU A 661 -17.13 7.79 28.63
C GLU A 661 -17.52 6.31 28.83
N GLU A 662 -18.81 6.00 28.71
CA GLU A 662 -19.31 4.62 28.80
C GLU A 662 -19.14 3.90 27.47
N PHE A 663 -18.24 2.91 27.44
CA PHE A 663 -17.93 2.14 26.23
C PHE A 663 -18.52 0.72 26.23
N GLY A 664 -19.25 0.34 27.28
CA GLY A 664 -19.66 -1.06 27.52
C GLY A 664 -18.50 -1.94 27.97
N LEU A 665 -18.77 -3.20 28.34
CA LEU A 665 -17.79 -4.11 28.98
C LEU A 665 -17.79 -5.53 28.37
N GLU A 666 -18.57 -5.78 27.32
CA GLU A 666 -18.67 -7.08 26.64
C GLU A 666 -17.59 -7.28 25.55
N GLY A 667 -16.58 -6.41 25.49
CA GLY A 667 -15.47 -6.52 24.55
C GLY A 667 -14.56 -7.72 24.82
N LEU A 668 -13.93 -8.23 23.76
CA LEU A 668 -13.05 -9.40 23.83
C LEU A 668 -11.81 -9.18 24.70
N LYS A 669 -11.39 -10.22 25.43
CA LYS A 669 -10.07 -10.36 26.04
C LYS A 669 -9.07 -10.95 25.04
N ASP A 670 -7.78 -10.77 25.29
CA ASP A 670 -6.71 -11.27 24.41
C ASP A 670 -6.69 -12.80 24.23
N THR A 671 -7.13 -13.54 25.24
CA THR A 671 -7.31 -14.99 25.16
C THR A 671 -8.46 -15.43 24.25
N GLU A 672 -9.37 -14.53 23.89
CA GLU A 672 -10.56 -14.83 23.07
C GLU A 672 -10.37 -14.46 21.59
N TRP A 673 -9.30 -13.73 21.25
CA TRP A 673 -9.07 -13.23 19.89
C TRP A 673 -9.04 -14.34 18.84
N SER A 674 -8.42 -15.48 19.13
CA SER A 674 -8.30 -16.59 18.18
C SER A 674 -9.66 -17.22 17.82
N GLU A 675 -10.66 -17.09 18.69
CA GLU A 675 -11.98 -17.68 18.51
C GLU A 675 -12.96 -16.75 17.80
N PHE A 676 -12.64 -15.45 17.70
CA PHE A 676 -13.53 -14.49 17.08
C PHE A 676 -13.69 -14.75 15.57
N GLY A 677 -14.94 -14.79 15.09
CA GLY A 677 -15.27 -15.22 13.73
C GLY A 677 -14.47 -14.52 12.61
N PRO A 678 -14.33 -13.18 12.59
CA PRO A 678 -13.53 -12.46 11.62
C PRO A 678 -12.04 -12.82 11.65
N VAL A 679 -11.48 -13.03 12.85
CA VAL A 679 -10.07 -13.41 13.08
C VAL A 679 -9.82 -14.79 12.47
N ARG A 680 -10.64 -15.79 12.82
CA ARG A 680 -10.51 -17.16 12.30
C ARG A 680 -10.55 -17.21 10.79
N LYS A 681 -11.54 -16.56 10.19
CA LYS A 681 -11.72 -16.53 8.72
C LYS A 681 -10.52 -15.89 8.01
N THR A 682 -10.05 -14.75 8.52
CA THR A 682 -8.97 -14.00 7.88
C THR A 682 -7.62 -14.69 8.06
N LEU A 683 -7.34 -15.24 9.24
CA LEU A 683 -6.12 -16.00 9.47
C LEU A 683 -6.06 -17.24 8.56
N SER A 684 -7.17 -17.96 8.39
CA SER A 684 -7.23 -19.09 7.47
C SER A 684 -6.95 -18.68 6.03
N GLU A 685 -7.53 -17.57 5.56
CA GLU A 685 -7.26 -17.03 4.21
C GLU A 685 -5.77 -16.67 4.04
N PHE A 686 -5.18 -15.99 5.02
CA PHE A 686 -3.78 -15.57 4.95
C PHE A 686 -2.81 -16.75 4.98
N LYS A 687 -3.08 -17.78 5.80
CA LYS A 687 -2.27 -19.01 5.82
C LYS A 687 -2.33 -19.74 4.47
N ASN A 688 -3.54 -19.98 3.95
CA ASN A 688 -3.71 -20.66 2.67
C ASN A 688 -2.98 -19.94 1.53
N ALA A 689 -3.04 -18.61 1.51
CA ALA A 689 -2.34 -17.81 0.50
C ALA A 689 -0.82 -17.83 0.68
N TYR A 690 -0.32 -17.78 1.93
CA TYR A 690 1.09 -17.93 2.24
C TYR A 690 1.62 -19.28 1.76
N ASP A 691 0.93 -20.37 2.11
CA ASP A 691 1.33 -21.74 1.76
C ASP A 691 1.35 -21.95 0.24
N THR A 692 0.36 -21.38 -0.46
CA THR A 692 0.31 -21.40 -1.93
C THR A 692 1.52 -20.68 -2.53
N PHE A 693 1.80 -19.46 -2.05
CA PHE A 693 2.94 -18.67 -2.55
C PHE A 693 4.28 -19.34 -2.23
N GLN A 694 4.43 -19.91 -1.05
CA GLN A 694 5.59 -20.69 -0.69
C GLN A 694 5.81 -21.86 -1.65
N ALA A 695 4.75 -22.63 -1.94
CA ALA A 695 4.83 -23.76 -2.86
C ALA A 695 5.29 -23.31 -4.26
N GLU A 696 4.76 -22.19 -4.75
CA GLU A 696 5.16 -21.59 -6.03
C GLU A 696 6.65 -21.19 -6.04
N MET A 697 7.13 -20.50 -5.00
CA MET A 697 8.53 -20.04 -4.91
C MET A 697 9.51 -21.21 -4.74
N VAL A 698 9.14 -22.23 -3.96
CA VAL A 698 9.93 -23.47 -3.83
C VAL A 698 9.98 -24.21 -5.17
N GLN A 699 8.86 -24.30 -5.90
CA GLN A 699 8.85 -24.89 -7.23
C GLN A 699 9.75 -24.12 -8.19
N GLU A 700 9.74 -22.79 -8.11
CA GLU A 700 10.62 -21.96 -8.93
C GLU A 700 12.09 -22.17 -8.59
N MET A 701 12.43 -22.24 -7.30
CA MET A 701 13.79 -22.56 -6.85
C MET A 701 14.27 -23.91 -7.40
N LYS A 702 13.41 -24.95 -7.40
CA LYS A 702 13.73 -26.25 -7.99
C LYS A 702 14.04 -26.16 -9.50
N LYS A 703 13.31 -25.32 -10.24
CA LYS A 703 13.59 -25.10 -11.68
C LYS A 703 14.97 -24.47 -11.88
N ILE A 704 15.31 -23.44 -11.10
CA ILE A 704 16.63 -22.77 -11.16
C ILE A 704 17.76 -23.80 -10.98
N VAL A 705 17.64 -24.68 -9.98
CA VAL A 705 18.62 -25.73 -9.68
C VAL A 705 18.73 -26.75 -10.82
N THR A 706 17.64 -27.05 -11.53
CA THR A 706 17.64 -28.04 -12.63
C THR A 706 18.20 -27.46 -13.93
N THR A 707 18.15 -26.14 -14.09
CA THR A 707 18.64 -25.41 -15.27
C THR A 707 20.08 -24.89 -15.14
N ALA A 708 20.64 -24.91 -13.93
CA ALA A 708 22.02 -24.56 -13.62
C ALA A 708 22.93 -25.79 -13.72
#